data_AF-A0A1H5MTS4-F1
#
_entry.id   AF-A0A1H5MTS4-F1
#
_cell.length_a   1.000
_cell.length_b   1.000
_cell.length_c   1.000
_cell.angle_alpha   90.00
_cell.angle_beta   90.00
_cell.angle_gamma   90.00
#
_symmetry.space_group_name_H-M   'P 1'
#
loop_
_entity.id
_entity.type
_entity.pdbx_description
1 polymer ?
#
loop_
_entity_poly.entity_id
_entity_poly.type
_entity_poly.pdbx_seq_one_letter_code
_entity_poly.pdbx_strand_id
1 'polypeptide(L)'
;MGASITLAGESLISQKLGAQQRLDVVRFIFANVPGLNPNSPVNRAAPKPPAAQIVHTYTIPAQNIGFVNPNQVVYSSMLGSDIGDFDWNWIGLETAENVLLAVAYVPLQQKRKNIPPQQIGNNVTRNILVMFDGAQALTGITIDASTWQHDFTVRLKGIDERERLSNRDMFGRACFYRSGLQVEKVAAGYQLKPGLAYIEGIRVELASALPIAPPAVPAPVWLHVTLRRELNDVLASWKVVFDPNQVDFLDSDGRWHYCIPLAHLVSANQINDLRTVAPIDGPLVDHFAAKVGHYPDLRSGSATKLANARSINGVAFDGTQDITVRDATKLPLTGGTMIGDVEFAAENYFGSGWARGLLFTSGGKAVGSIGGFGTSAGFQTLFMGLGADGYATGNGVRVSVDGVAITGLLHGNGGGLVNLNANALTAGSVPRARLYGAYDIQVTGNAGSATRLETPRLINGVPFDGTQNIAIGDGSKLPLSGGMLTGGVRFNVPMIGGSFVSWQERQTAIQIDCPANGAAYSVWKGTNWSERHLAAMEVYAGGTSNSVPSVVMHVGGTVAAFILDGSGHLSIKGSYFGDGGQLTGLNANALTLGTLPKARLSGTYDIAVSGNAATATKLASPRLINGVAFDGTANIAIADNSKLPLSGGLLTGTVTYDFPSMAGGFVDWRAREPAMQINSTNNGSAYLIWKATNWAERHLASMDVWSGGGSNTPANVVFHVGNTNNALTISEGGNLNIVGTYSGDGSRLTNLPQATADVPGAVLKNTASLSPNGWWKCAQTGLIRQWGLTLGASDKVTHRSFPIAFPNRCVSLVASRTSVFYDDVLTGTNTLIVSNTQFSVISGPFNSPDEIYWEATGY
;
A
#
# COMPACT_ATOMS: atom_id res chain seq x y z
N MET A 1 -16.83 49.81 -32.65
CA MET A 1 -16.54 49.04 -33.88
C MET A 1 -15.02 48.99 -34.05
N GLY A 2 -14.44 47.87 -34.48
CA GLY A 2 -12.98 47.71 -34.57
C GLY A 2 -12.37 48.40 -35.80
N ALA A 3 -11.05 48.63 -35.76
CA ALA A 3 -10.31 48.98 -36.97
C ALA A 3 -10.24 47.77 -37.92
N SER A 4 -10.27 48.02 -39.23
CA SER A 4 -10.16 47.00 -40.27
C SER A 4 -8.90 47.25 -41.10
N ILE A 5 -8.09 46.21 -41.31
CA ILE A 5 -6.98 46.23 -42.29
C ILE A 5 -7.59 46.49 -43.69
N THR A 6 -6.97 47.31 -44.53
CA THR A 6 -7.43 47.56 -45.92
C THR A 6 -6.96 46.44 -46.86
N LEU A 7 -7.52 46.37 -48.07
CA LEU A 7 -7.05 45.42 -49.10
C LEU A 7 -5.59 45.71 -49.51
N ALA A 8 -5.18 46.98 -49.49
CA ALA A 8 -3.81 47.40 -49.75
C ALA A 8 -2.88 46.99 -48.58
N GLY A 9 -3.38 47.09 -47.34
CA GLY A 9 -2.73 46.62 -46.14
C GLY A 9 -2.51 45.10 -46.12
N GLU A 10 -3.54 44.31 -46.46
CA GLU A 10 -3.44 42.85 -46.61
C GLU A 10 -2.41 42.46 -47.68
N SER A 11 -2.41 43.18 -48.80
CA SER A 11 -1.47 42.96 -49.90
C SER A 11 -0.03 43.28 -49.49
N LEU A 12 0.20 44.39 -48.76
CA LEU A 12 1.52 44.73 -48.24
C LEU A 12 1.99 43.76 -47.14
N ILE A 13 1.12 43.35 -46.20
CA ILE A 13 1.42 42.30 -45.22
C ILE A 13 1.89 41.03 -45.94
N SER A 14 1.13 40.58 -46.94
CA SER A 14 1.44 39.36 -47.72
C SER A 14 2.76 39.49 -48.49
N GLN A 15 3.00 40.64 -49.12
CA GLN A 15 4.25 40.92 -49.84
C GLN A 15 5.46 40.93 -48.89
N LYS A 16 5.35 41.62 -47.74
CA LYS A 16 6.41 41.70 -46.73
C LYS A 16 6.72 40.33 -46.13
N LEU A 17 5.69 39.55 -45.81
CA LEU A 17 5.82 38.20 -45.28
C LEU A 17 6.52 37.27 -46.27
N GLY A 18 6.09 37.26 -47.54
CA GLY A 18 6.73 36.48 -48.61
C GLY A 18 8.16 36.90 -48.94
N ALA A 19 8.50 38.19 -48.74
CA ALA A 19 9.84 38.73 -48.92
C ALA A 19 10.73 38.66 -47.65
N GLN A 20 10.20 38.14 -46.53
CA GLN A 20 10.84 38.17 -45.20
C GLN A 20 11.31 39.57 -44.76
N GLN A 21 10.59 40.61 -45.17
CA GLN A 21 10.90 42.02 -44.86
C GLN A 21 10.04 42.55 -43.70
N ARG A 22 10.61 43.49 -42.94
CA ARG A 22 9.90 44.19 -41.87
C ARG A 22 8.75 45.04 -42.43
N LEU A 23 7.61 45.00 -41.74
CA LEU A 23 6.47 45.90 -41.91
C LEU A 23 6.55 47.03 -40.86
N ASP A 24 6.95 48.22 -41.28
CA ASP A 24 7.07 49.40 -40.41
C ASP A 24 5.85 50.32 -40.53
N VAL A 25 5.06 50.41 -39.46
CA VAL A 25 3.89 51.30 -39.34
C VAL A 25 4.31 52.55 -38.58
N VAL A 26 4.24 53.71 -39.22
CA VAL A 26 4.98 54.90 -38.78
C VAL A 26 4.12 56.09 -38.40
N ARG A 27 2.86 56.15 -38.85
CA ARG A 27 1.98 57.30 -38.55
C ARG A 27 0.49 56.96 -38.44
N PHE A 28 -0.19 57.65 -37.53
CA PHE A 28 -1.64 57.83 -37.53
C PHE A 28 -2.02 58.99 -38.45
N ILE A 29 -3.18 58.88 -39.10
CA ILE A 29 -3.81 59.93 -39.90
C ILE A 29 -5.23 60.14 -39.39
N PHE A 30 -5.60 61.38 -39.09
CA PHE A 30 -6.92 61.80 -38.66
C PHE A 30 -7.58 62.64 -39.74
N ALA A 31 -8.82 62.30 -40.10
CA ALA A 31 -9.56 63.00 -41.14
C ALA A 31 -11.00 63.31 -40.72
N ASN A 32 -11.55 64.36 -41.32
CA ASN A 32 -12.95 64.73 -41.25
C ASN A 32 -13.61 64.47 -42.60
N VAL A 33 -14.33 63.35 -42.70
CA VAL A 33 -15.01 62.88 -43.90
C VAL A 33 -16.49 63.26 -43.79
N PRO A 34 -17.00 64.23 -44.58
CA PRO A 34 -18.38 64.68 -44.47
C PRO A 34 -19.38 63.53 -44.72
N GLY A 35 -20.41 63.44 -43.89
CA GLY A 35 -21.47 62.43 -44.02
C GLY A 35 -21.07 60.99 -43.68
N LEU A 36 -19.86 60.74 -43.17
CA LEU A 36 -19.41 59.38 -42.79
C LEU A 36 -20.30 58.78 -41.70
N ASN A 37 -20.88 57.62 -41.96
CA ASN A 37 -21.67 56.86 -40.99
C ASN A 37 -20.75 55.99 -40.11
N PRO A 38 -20.58 56.28 -38.80
CA PRO A 38 -19.68 55.52 -37.93
C PRO A 38 -20.20 54.11 -37.58
N ASN A 39 -21.46 53.81 -37.91
CA ASN A 39 -22.09 52.51 -37.72
C ASN A 39 -22.10 51.65 -38.99
N SER A 40 -21.62 52.16 -40.13
CA SER A 40 -21.42 51.33 -41.33
C SER A 40 -20.08 50.59 -41.30
N PRO A 41 -19.98 49.38 -41.87
CA PRO A 41 -18.71 48.67 -42.00
C PRO A 41 -17.64 49.50 -42.73
N VAL A 42 -16.38 49.38 -42.29
CA VAL A 42 -15.25 50.07 -42.92
C VAL A 42 -15.06 49.57 -44.35
N ASN A 43 -15.11 50.48 -45.33
CA ASN A 43 -14.82 50.15 -46.72
C ASN A 43 -13.31 49.87 -46.89
N ARG A 44 -12.95 48.59 -46.90
CA ARG A 44 -11.56 48.09 -47.01
C ARG A 44 -10.87 48.44 -48.34
N ALA A 45 -11.64 48.82 -49.36
CA ALA A 45 -11.15 49.20 -50.68
C ALA A 45 -11.09 50.73 -50.90
N ALA A 46 -11.53 51.54 -49.93
CA ALA A 46 -11.50 52.98 -50.05
C ALA A 46 -10.05 53.52 -50.04
N PRO A 47 -9.71 54.50 -50.89
CA PRO A 47 -8.43 55.19 -50.82
C PRO A 47 -8.32 56.03 -49.54
N LYS A 48 -7.10 56.48 -49.22
CA LYS A 48 -6.86 57.48 -48.18
C LYS A 48 -7.69 58.76 -48.48
N PRO A 49 -8.34 59.39 -47.47
CA PRO A 49 -9.09 60.63 -47.67
C PRO A 49 -8.27 61.71 -48.40
N PRO A 50 -8.89 62.53 -49.26
CA PRO A 50 -8.22 63.65 -49.92
C PRO A 50 -7.53 64.58 -48.92
N ALA A 51 -6.41 65.21 -49.32
CA ALA A 51 -5.60 66.03 -48.42
C ALA A 51 -6.39 67.11 -47.66
N ALA A 52 -7.40 67.72 -48.29
CA ALA A 52 -8.28 68.72 -47.67
C ALA A 52 -9.21 68.17 -46.56
N GLN A 53 -9.34 66.85 -46.42
CA GLN A 53 -10.06 66.19 -45.33
C GLN A 53 -9.12 65.69 -44.22
N ILE A 54 -7.81 65.59 -44.46
CA ILE A 54 -6.83 65.20 -43.44
C ILE A 54 -6.55 66.41 -42.55
N VAL A 55 -6.91 66.31 -41.27
CA VAL A 55 -6.81 67.41 -40.31
C VAL A 55 -5.60 67.29 -39.38
N HIS A 56 -5.06 66.08 -39.19
CA HIS A 56 -3.84 65.86 -38.42
C HIS A 56 -3.14 64.55 -38.80
N THR A 57 -1.81 64.54 -38.70
CA THR A 57 -0.97 63.34 -38.88
C THR A 57 0.01 63.26 -37.71
N TYR A 58 0.11 62.09 -37.09
CA TYR A 58 0.90 61.85 -35.90
C TYR A 58 1.91 60.72 -36.15
N THR A 59 3.21 61.05 -36.19
CA THR A 59 4.29 60.06 -36.25
C THR A 59 4.36 59.28 -34.93
N ILE A 60 4.42 57.96 -34.99
CA ILE A 60 4.32 57.08 -33.82
C ILE A 60 5.70 56.93 -33.15
N PRO A 61 5.88 57.34 -31.88
CA PRO A 61 7.11 57.06 -31.12
C PRO A 61 7.26 55.58 -30.79
N ALA A 62 8.49 55.08 -30.67
CA ALA A 62 8.74 53.66 -30.38
C ALA A 62 8.07 53.16 -29.08
N GLN A 63 7.99 53.99 -28.05
CA GLN A 63 7.33 53.70 -26.77
C GLN A 63 5.79 53.71 -26.83
N ASN A 64 5.20 54.05 -27.99
CA ASN A 64 3.76 53.99 -28.25
C ASN A 64 3.39 52.77 -29.13
N ILE A 65 4.27 51.78 -29.20
CA ILE A 65 4.12 50.55 -29.99
C ILE A 65 4.37 49.37 -29.06
N GLY A 66 3.50 48.36 -29.09
CA GLY A 66 3.70 47.13 -28.31
C GLY A 66 3.03 45.90 -28.92
N PHE A 67 3.47 44.71 -28.54
CA PHE A 67 2.77 43.46 -28.87
C PHE A 67 1.84 43.05 -27.71
N VAL A 68 0.77 42.31 -28.02
CA VAL A 68 -0.15 41.74 -27.02
C VAL A 68 -0.03 40.21 -26.98
N ASN A 69 0.31 39.61 -28.12
CA ASN A 69 0.70 38.22 -28.33
C ASN A 69 1.35 38.13 -29.75
N PRO A 70 1.90 36.98 -30.18
CA PRO A 70 2.59 36.88 -31.47
C PRO A 70 1.78 37.31 -32.70
N ASN A 71 0.45 37.31 -32.62
CA ASN A 71 -0.46 37.63 -33.73
C ASN A 71 -1.22 38.96 -33.54
N GLN A 72 -0.87 39.75 -32.52
CA GLN A 72 -1.54 41.02 -32.21
C GLN A 72 -0.54 42.09 -31.76
N VAL A 73 -0.53 43.22 -32.46
CA VAL A 73 0.31 44.38 -32.13
C VAL A 73 -0.56 45.64 -32.04
N VAL A 74 -0.25 46.53 -31.11
CA VAL A 74 -0.97 47.78 -30.88
C VAL A 74 -0.09 48.97 -31.22
N TYR A 75 -0.67 49.89 -32.00
CA TYR A 75 -0.12 51.20 -32.27
C TYR A 75 -0.94 52.24 -31.53
N SER A 76 -0.28 53.24 -30.94
CA SER A 76 -0.93 54.27 -30.14
C SER A 76 -0.53 55.69 -30.55
N SER A 77 -1.51 56.59 -30.52
CA SER A 77 -1.31 58.03 -30.64
C SER A 77 -1.70 58.73 -29.34
N MET A 78 -0.87 59.69 -28.92
CA MET A 78 -1.15 60.58 -27.80
C MET A 78 -1.15 62.03 -28.30
N LEU A 79 -2.33 62.63 -28.40
CA LEU A 79 -2.47 64.03 -28.83
C LEU A 79 -2.61 64.94 -27.61
N GLY A 80 -1.53 65.65 -27.27
CA GLY A 80 -1.47 66.55 -26.11
C GLY A 80 -2.35 67.80 -26.24
N SER A 81 -2.63 68.46 -25.11
CA SER A 81 -3.45 69.67 -25.04
C SER A 81 -2.81 70.89 -25.72
N ASP A 82 -1.54 70.81 -26.07
CA ASP A 82 -0.78 71.75 -26.92
C ASP A 82 -1.12 71.64 -28.42
N ILE A 83 -1.63 70.48 -28.87
CA ILE A 83 -1.98 70.23 -30.27
C ILE A 83 -3.29 70.92 -30.65
N GLY A 84 -3.30 71.53 -31.84
CA GLY A 84 -4.31 72.44 -32.38
C GLY A 84 -5.75 71.93 -32.49
N ASP A 85 -6.64 72.85 -32.86
CA ASP A 85 -8.09 72.63 -32.95
C ASP A 85 -8.48 71.96 -34.27
N PHE A 86 -9.16 70.82 -34.18
CA PHE A 86 -9.78 70.16 -35.32
C PHE A 86 -10.88 69.19 -34.89
N ASP A 87 -11.84 68.97 -35.78
CA ASP A 87 -12.84 67.91 -35.66
C ASP A 87 -12.52 66.79 -36.65
N TRP A 88 -12.78 65.54 -36.27
CA TRP A 88 -12.41 64.35 -37.06
C TRP A 88 -13.33 63.16 -36.77
N ASN A 89 -13.56 62.29 -37.76
CA ASN A 89 -14.42 61.10 -37.65
C ASN A 89 -13.80 59.83 -38.25
N TRP A 90 -12.59 59.93 -38.79
CA TRP A 90 -11.89 58.86 -39.49
C TRP A 90 -10.44 58.75 -38.99
N ILE A 91 -9.96 57.52 -38.78
CA ILE A 91 -8.57 57.21 -38.41
C ILE A 91 -7.97 56.24 -39.42
N GLY A 92 -6.73 56.47 -39.82
CA GLY A 92 -5.91 55.51 -40.56
C GLY A 92 -4.56 55.25 -39.90
N LEU A 93 -4.03 54.03 -40.03
CA LEU A 93 -2.61 53.71 -39.84
C LEU A 93 -1.92 53.66 -41.20
N GLU A 94 -0.76 54.30 -41.33
CA GLU A 94 0.02 54.33 -42.58
C GLU A 94 1.47 53.86 -42.37
N THR A 95 1.97 53.08 -43.33
CA THR A 95 3.31 52.47 -43.29
C THR A 95 4.40 53.40 -43.80
N ALA A 96 5.67 53.00 -43.62
CA ALA A 96 6.83 53.71 -44.16
C ALA A 96 6.73 53.93 -45.69
N GLU A 97 6.17 52.95 -46.41
CA GLU A 97 5.91 52.98 -47.86
C GLU A 97 4.71 53.86 -48.26
N ASN A 98 4.05 54.51 -47.30
CA ASN A 98 2.84 55.31 -47.47
C ASN A 98 1.59 54.48 -47.86
N VAL A 99 1.56 53.19 -47.51
CA VAL A 99 0.37 52.35 -47.67
C VAL A 99 -0.55 52.52 -46.46
N LEU A 100 -1.83 52.75 -46.72
CA LEU A 100 -2.87 52.80 -45.69
C LEU A 100 -3.17 51.38 -45.19
N LEU A 101 -2.55 50.99 -44.07
CA LEU A 101 -2.62 49.63 -43.54
C LEU A 101 -3.99 49.28 -42.97
N ALA A 102 -4.55 50.13 -42.11
CA ALA A 102 -5.80 49.88 -41.39
C ALA A 102 -6.58 51.17 -41.15
N VAL A 103 -7.91 51.06 -41.04
CA VAL A 103 -8.85 52.19 -40.94
C VAL A 103 -9.90 51.93 -39.86
N ALA A 104 -10.29 52.97 -39.13
CA ALA A 104 -11.43 52.98 -38.22
C ALA A 104 -12.32 54.20 -38.44
N TYR A 105 -13.64 54.00 -38.37
CA TYR A 105 -14.63 55.08 -38.35
C TYR A 105 -15.10 55.31 -36.90
N VAL A 106 -15.35 56.55 -36.52
CA VAL A 106 -15.88 56.93 -35.20
C VAL A 106 -16.91 58.07 -35.35
N PRO A 107 -17.85 58.25 -34.40
CA PRO A 107 -18.67 59.46 -34.33
C PRO A 107 -17.78 60.70 -34.27
N LEU A 108 -18.23 61.85 -34.77
CA LEU A 108 -17.41 63.07 -34.84
C LEU A 108 -16.77 63.41 -33.48
N GLN A 109 -15.45 63.43 -33.45
CA GLN A 109 -14.60 63.74 -32.31
C GLN A 109 -14.05 65.15 -32.45
N GLN A 110 -13.76 65.79 -31.31
CA GLN A 110 -13.20 67.14 -31.28
C GLN A 110 -11.87 67.15 -30.52
N LYS A 111 -10.81 67.64 -31.16
CA LYS A 111 -9.54 68.02 -30.51
C LYS A 111 -9.53 69.53 -30.33
N ARG A 112 -9.21 69.99 -29.12
CA ARG A 112 -9.05 71.41 -28.78
C ARG A 112 -7.71 71.63 -28.09
N LYS A 113 -7.09 72.75 -28.43
CA LYS A 113 -5.86 73.26 -27.84
C LYS A 113 -6.16 74.07 -26.59
N ASN A 114 -5.26 73.97 -25.62
CA ASN A 114 -5.28 74.79 -24.41
C ASN A 114 -4.81 76.19 -24.75
N ILE A 115 -5.70 77.17 -24.63
CA ILE A 115 -5.44 78.59 -24.85
C ILE A 115 -6.02 79.37 -23.66
N PRO A 116 -5.42 79.29 -22.45
CA PRO A 116 -5.98 79.93 -21.27
C PRO A 116 -5.95 81.46 -21.38
N PRO A 117 -6.98 82.20 -20.91
CA PRO A 117 -8.21 81.71 -20.28
C PRO A 117 -9.36 81.39 -21.28
N GLN A 118 -9.11 81.54 -22.58
CA GLN A 118 -10.13 81.55 -23.64
C GLN A 118 -10.68 80.15 -23.97
N GLN A 119 -9.84 79.11 -23.92
CA GLN A 119 -10.22 77.72 -24.18
C GLN A 119 -9.42 76.75 -23.34
N ILE A 120 -10.10 75.78 -22.71
CA ILE A 120 -9.47 74.63 -22.05
C ILE A 120 -9.26 73.52 -23.08
N GLY A 121 -8.02 73.06 -23.25
CA GLY A 121 -7.67 72.02 -24.20
C GLY A 121 -7.93 70.60 -23.68
N ASN A 122 -8.06 69.63 -24.60
CA ASN A 122 -8.18 68.21 -24.25
C ASN A 122 -6.98 67.38 -24.75
N ASN A 123 -6.67 66.32 -23.99
CA ASN A 123 -5.78 65.25 -24.43
C ASN A 123 -6.62 64.17 -25.13
N VAL A 124 -6.13 63.62 -26.25
CA VAL A 124 -6.82 62.56 -26.99
C VAL A 124 -5.86 61.41 -27.30
N THR A 125 -6.09 60.26 -26.66
CA THR A 125 -5.36 59.01 -26.93
C THR A 125 -6.17 58.12 -27.86
N ARG A 126 -5.56 57.52 -28.90
CA ARG A 126 -6.22 56.50 -29.74
C ARG A 126 -5.27 55.32 -29.98
N ASN A 127 -5.75 54.13 -29.66
CA ASN A 127 -5.05 52.87 -29.86
C ASN A 127 -5.72 52.12 -31.02
N ILE A 128 -4.92 51.50 -31.90
CA ILE A 128 -5.41 50.57 -32.92
C ILE A 128 -4.64 49.26 -32.74
N LEU A 129 -5.38 48.21 -32.36
CA LEU A 129 -4.90 46.83 -32.36
C LEU A 129 -4.99 46.29 -33.78
N VAL A 130 -3.87 45.84 -34.32
CA VAL A 130 -3.74 45.18 -35.63
C VAL A 130 -3.49 43.70 -35.37
N MET A 131 -4.27 42.83 -36.04
CA MET A 131 -4.25 41.38 -35.84
C MET A 131 -4.08 40.67 -37.17
N PHE A 132 -3.01 39.88 -37.29
CA PHE A 132 -2.75 38.93 -38.39
C PHE A 132 -1.71 37.91 -37.93
N ASP A 133 -1.59 36.79 -38.65
CA ASP A 133 -0.68 35.71 -38.26
C ASP A 133 0.80 36.15 -38.35
N GLY A 134 1.58 35.87 -37.31
CA GLY A 134 2.98 36.30 -37.20
C GLY A 134 3.20 37.81 -37.05
N ALA A 135 2.18 38.59 -36.69
CA ALA A 135 2.26 40.06 -36.63
C ALA A 135 3.46 40.60 -35.82
N GLN A 136 3.79 40.00 -34.68
CA GLN A 136 4.94 40.39 -33.87
C GLN A 136 6.27 40.19 -34.62
N ALA A 137 6.42 39.07 -35.33
CA ALA A 137 7.61 38.73 -36.08
C ALA A 137 7.77 39.63 -37.32
N LEU A 138 6.69 39.86 -38.08
CA LEU A 138 6.73 40.68 -39.29
C LEU A 138 7.00 42.17 -39.00
N THR A 139 6.55 42.67 -37.84
CA THR A 139 6.76 44.06 -37.41
C THR A 139 7.99 44.24 -36.54
N GLY A 140 8.63 43.17 -36.07
CA GLY A 140 9.79 43.20 -35.18
C GLY A 140 9.54 43.94 -33.85
N ILE A 141 8.31 43.86 -33.31
CA ILE A 141 7.93 44.55 -32.06
C ILE A 141 8.24 43.65 -30.86
N THR A 142 9.16 44.09 -30.00
CA THR A 142 9.65 43.33 -28.84
C THR A 142 9.27 43.93 -27.48
N ILE A 143 8.58 45.07 -27.47
CA ILE A 143 8.06 45.73 -26.26
C ILE A 143 6.62 45.25 -26.02
N ASP A 144 6.30 44.83 -24.80
CA ASP A 144 4.94 44.42 -24.42
C ASP A 144 3.99 45.63 -24.32
N ALA A 145 2.71 45.43 -24.62
CA ALA A 145 1.71 46.49 -24.64
C ALA A 145 1.43 47.04 -23.23
N SER A 146 1.64 48.34 -23.05
CA SER A 146 1.34 49.01 -21.78
C SER A 146 -0.16 48.96 -21.46
N THR A 147 -0.51 48.98 -20.17
CA THR A 147 -1.90 48.78 -19.69
C THR A 147 -2.93 49.77 -20.24
N TRP A 148 -2.51 50.96 -20.66
CA TRP A 148 -3.35 51.98 -21.30
C TRP A 148 -3.57 51.76 -22.81
N GLN A 149 -2.85 50.81 -23.44
CA GLN A 149 -2.92 50.53 -24.87
C GLN A 149 -3.99 49.48 -25.22
N HIS A 150 -4.34 48.59 -24.28
CA HIS A 150 -5.23 47.45 -24.48
C HIS A 150 -6.45 47.49 -23.53
N ASP A 151 -7.60 46.97 -23.96
CA ASP A 151 -8.83 46.95 -23.16
C ASP A 151 -8.93 45.64 -22.35
N PHE A 152 -8.68 45.74 -21.05
CA PHE A 152 -8.76 44.60 -20.13
C PHE A 152 -10.18 44.36 -19.57
N THR A 153 -11.19 45.16 -19.92
CA THR A 153 -12.53 45.13 -19.32
C THR A 153 -13.19 43.75 -19.40
N VAL A 154 -13.07 43.05 -20.54
CA VAL A 154 -13.63 41.70 -20.73
C VAL A 154 -12.83 40.66 -19.95
N ARG A 155 -11.48 40.81 -19.88
CA ARG A 155 -10.61 39.90 -19.13
C ARG A 155 -10.86 39.99 -17.63
N LEU A 156 -11.03 41.20 -17.08
CA LEU A 156 -11.30 41.42 -15.66
C LEU A 156 -12.63 40.77 -15.26
N LYS A 157 -13.72 41.05 -15.97
CA LYS A 157 -15.01 40.35 -15.75
C LYS A 157 -14.90 38.82 -15.83
N GLY A 158 -14.05 38.31 -16.72
CA GLY A 158 -13.75 36.87 -16.87
C GLY A 158 -12.73 36.30 -15.87
N ILE A 159 -12.20 37.12 -14.97
CA ILE A 159 -11.47 36.75 -13.76
C ILE A 159 -12.43 36.77 -12.58
N ASP A 160 -13.19 37.84 -12.38
CA ASP A 160 -14.17 37.99 -11.29
C ASP A 160 -15.16 36.80 -11.25
N GLU A 161 -15.77 36.49 -12.40
CA GLU A 161 -16.71 35.36 -12.53
C GLU A 161 -16.02 34.00 -12.42
N ARG A 162 -14.72 33.90 -12.78
CA ARG A 162 -13.95 32.65 -12.64
C ARG A 162 -13.59 32.39 -11.19
N GLU A 163 -13.22 33.41 -10.42
CA GLU A 163 -13.00 33.28 -8.99
C GLU A 163 -14.30 32.92 -8.28
N ARG A 164 -15.40 33.61 -8.62
CA ARG A 164 -16.74 33.27 -8.11
C ARG A 164 -17.10 31.82 -8.39
N LEU A 165 -16.95 31.35 -9.63
CA LEU A 165 -17.23 29.95 -10.00
C LEU A 165 -16.29 28.97 -9.29
N SER A 166 -14.99 29.26 -9.18
CA SER A 166 -14.04 28.41 -8.45
C SER A 166 -14.38 28.29 -6.96
N ASN A 167 -14.83 29.38 -6.32
CA ASN A 167 -15.32 29.36 -4.95
C ASN A 167 -16.67 28.62 -4.84
N ARG A 168 -17.54 28.73 -5.85
CA ARG A 168 -18.85 28.06 -5.93
C ARG A 168 -18.72 26.54 -6.08
N ASP A 169 -17.75 26.06 -6.86
CA ASP A 169 -17.47 24.63 -6.99
C ASP A 169 -16.90 24.05 -5.68
N MET A 170 -16.10 24.84 -4.95
CA MET A 170 -15.44 24.42 -3.71
C MET A 170 -16.35 24.51 -2.46
N PHE A 171 -17.24 25.50 -2.37
CA PHE A 171 -18.11 25.73 -1.21
C PHE A 171 -19.61 25.44 -1.44
N GLY A 172 -20.04 25.21 -2.69
CA GLY A 172 -21.46 25.03 -3.01
C GLY A 172 -22.27 26.33 -2.97
N ARG A 173 -23.61 26.22 -2.95
CA ARG A 173 -24.52 27.37 -3.08
C ARG A 173 -24.47 28.33 -1.90
N ALA A 174 -24.40 27.80 -0.69
CA ALA A 174 -24.23 28.59 0.52
C ALA A 174 -23.49 27.75 1.56
N CYS A 175 -22.36 28.25 2.03
CA CYS A 175 -21.55 27.63 3.07
C CYS A 175 -21.33 28.63 4.20
N PHE A 176 -21.95 28.37 5.36
CA PHE A 176 -21.80 29.19 6.55
C PHE A 176 -20.79 28.57 7.52
N TYR A 177 -19.78 29.34 7.93
CA TYR A 177 -18.76 28.88 8.88
C TYR A 177 -19.33 28.98 10.30
N ARG A 178 -19.56 27.84 10.96
CA ARG A 178 -20.12 27.76 12.32
C ARG A 178 -21.43 28.59 12.45
N SER A 179 -21.50 29.48 13.44
CA SER A 179 -22.63 30.39 13.65
C SER A 179 -22.53 31.70 12.85
N GLY A 180 -21.66 31.81 11.85
CA GLY A 180 -21.54 33.00 11.00
C GLY A 180 -22.87 33.33 10.30
N LEU A 181 -23.32 34.58 10.40
CA LEU A 181 -24.60 35.08 9.90
C LEU A 181 -25.83 34.30 10.43
N GLN A 182 -25.71 33.60 11.56
CA GLN A 182 -26.84 33.01 12.26
C GLN A 182 -27.75 34.11 12.82
N VAL A 183 -29.06 33.97 12.68
CA VAL A 183 -30.05 34.82 13.35
C VAL A 183 -30.18 34.38 14.81
N GLU A 184 -29.95 35.29 15.75
CA GLU A 184 -30.21 35.06 17.18
C GLU A 184 -31.07 36.17 17.78
N LYS A 185 -31.74 35.87 18.90
CA LYS A 185 -32.52 36.84 19.68
C LYS A 185 -31.65 37.45 20.77
N VAL A 186 -31.66 38.78 20.89
CA VAL A 186 -30.95 39.51 21.95
C VAL A 186 -31.92 40.51 22.60
N ALA A 187 -32.17 40.31 23.90
CA ALA A 187 -33.20 41.01 24.66
C ALA A 187 -34.56 41.03 23.94
N ALA A 188 -35.03 42.20 23.49
CA ALA A 188 -36.29 42.38 22.79
C ALA A 188 -36.18 42.31 21.25
N GLY A 189 -34.97 42.26 20.69
CA GLY A 189 -34.71 42.30 19.24
C GLY A 189 -34.00 41.06 18.69
N TYR A 190 -33.62 41.12 17.42
CA TYR A 190 -32.89 40.07 16.71
C TYR A 190 -31.60 40.64 16.11
N GLN A 191 -30.59 39.78 15.89
CA GLN A 191 -29.35 40.16 15.21
C GLN A 191 -28.78 39.00 14.38
N LEU A 192 -27.96 39.34 13.38
CA LEU A 192 -27.02 38.40 12.76
C LEU A 192 -25.73 38.34 13.57
N LYS A 193 -25.24 37.14 13.83
CA LYS A 193 -23.94 36.90 14.46
C LYS A 193 -22.78 37.18 13.49
N PRO A 194 -21.65 37.72 13.99
CA PRO A 194 -20.45 37.89 13.18
C PRO A 194 -19.89 36.53 12.71
N GLY A 195 -19.17 36.55 11.60
CA GLY A 195 -18.54 35.38 10.98
C GLY A 195 -18.53 35.44 9.45
N LEU A 196 -18.17 34.30 8.85
CA LEU A 196 -17.89 34.15 7.43
C LEU A 196 -18.92 33.25 6.73
N ALA A 197 -19.26 33.59 5.50
CA ALA A 197 -20.00 32.73 4.58
C ALA A 197 -19.47 32.85 3.15
N TYR A 198 -19.68 31.81 2.35
CA TYR A 198 -19.55 31.87 0.88
C TYR A 198 -20.91 31.61 0.26
N ILE A 199 -21.41 32.57 -0.52
CA ILE A 199 -22.76 32.61 -1.08
C ILE A 199 -22.66 32.69 -2.60
N GLU A 200 -23.06 31.64 -3.31
CA GLU A 200 -22.87 31.51 -4.77
C GLU A 200 -21.42 31.86 -5.19
N GLY A 201 -20.44 31.45 -4.37
CA GLY A 201 -19.01 31.73 -4.55
C GLY A 201 -18.51 33.10 -4.07
N ILE A 202 -19.41 34.02 -3.73
CA ILE A 202 -19.07 35.35 -3.19
C ILE A 202 -18.74 35.22 -1.70
N ARG A 203 -17.56 35.70 -1.28
CA ARG A 203 -17.20 35.81 0.15
C ARG A 203 -18.02 36.91 0.81
N VAL A 204 -18.74 36.57 1.88
CA VAL A 204 -19.50 37.49 2.73
C VAL A 204 -18.96 37.38 4.15
N GLU A 205 -18.45 38.49 4.69
CA GLU A 205 -17.87 38.54 6.03
C GLU A 205 -18.53 39.63 6.87
N LEU A 206 -18.99 39.26 8.06
CA LEU A 206 -19.64 40.15 9.00
C LEU A 206 -18.75 40.27 10.25
N ALA A 207 -18.06 41.39 10.39
CA ALA A 207 -17.04 41.60 11.43
C ALA A 207 -17.60 41.78 12.86
N SER A 208 -18.82 42.29 12.99
CA SER A 208 -19.51 42.51 14.27
C SER A 208 -20.98 42.13 14.16
N ALA A 209 -21.67 41.91 15.28
CA ALA A 209 -23.10 41.58 15.24
C ALA A 209 -23.92 42.71 14.59
N LEU A 210 -24.86 42.34 13.70
CA LEU A 210 -25.73 43.29 13.00
C LEU A 210 -27.17 43.16 13.50
N PRO A 211 -27.72 44.15 14.23
CA PRO A 211 -29.14 44.17 14.58
C PRO A 211 -30.04 44.12 13.34
N ILE A 212 -31.11 43.31 13.41
CA ILE A 212 -32.10 43.19 12.34
C ILE A 212 -33.51 43.44 12.90
N ALA A 213 -34.31 44.20 12.15
CA ALA A 213 -35.66 44.61 12.53
C ALA A 213 -36.71 43.95 11.61
N PRO A 214 -37.17 42.72 11.91
CA PRO A 214 -38.27 42.11 11.16
C PRO A 214 -39.56 42.93 11.36
N PRO A 215 -40.36 43.19 10.31
CA PRO A 215 -41.52 44.08 10.39
C PRO A 215 -42.70 43.47 11.17
N ALA A 216 -42.73 42.15 11.29
CA ALA A 216 -43.69 41.38 12.06
C ALA A 216 -43.06 40.02 12.47
N VAL A 217 -43.77 39.23 13.27
CA VAL A 217 -43.45 37.81 13.52
C VAL A 217 -44.78 37.02 13.44
N PRO A 218 -44.88 35.92 12.69
CA PRO A 218 -43.80 35.22 11.97
C PRO A 218 -43.26 35.98 10.76
N ALA A 219 -41.97 35.78 10.46
CA ALA A 219 -41.30 36.35 9.30
C ALA A 219 -40.11 35.47 8.85
N PRO A 220 -39.88 35.29 7.54
CA PRO A 220 -38.65 34.71 7.03
C PRO A 220 -37.51 35.75 7.12
N VAL A 221 -36.27 35.28 7.15
CA VAL A 221 -35.06 36.11 7.10
C VAL A 221 -34.18 35.59 5.97
N TRP A 222 -34.00 36.40 4.94
CA TRP A 222 -33.19 36.10 3.76
C TRP A 222 -31.98 37.03 3.66
N LEU A 223 -30.93 36.54 3.01
CA LEU A 223 -29.78 37.30 2.58
C LEU A 223 -29.83 37.45 1.06
N HIS A 224 -29.79 38.68 0.54
CA HIS A 224 -29.47 38.97 -0.86
C HIS A 224 -27.98 39.29 -0.96
N VAL A 225 -27.25 38.70 -1.90
CA VAL A 225 -25.81 38.93 -2.13
C VAL A 225 -25.53 39.17 -3.61
N THR A 226 -24.73 40.17 -3.93
CA THR A 226 -24.31 40.52 -5.30
C THR A 226 -22.84 40.96 -5.35
N LEU A 227 -22.21 40.84 -6.51
CA LEU A 227 -20.93 41.50 -6.80
C LEU A 227 -21.21 42.87 -7.43
N ARG A 228 -20.94 43.95 -6.70
CA ARG A 228 -21.18 45.32 -7.13
C ARG A 228 -19.87 46.01 -7.46
N ARG A 229 -19.78 46.58 -8.67
CA ARG A 229 -18.65 47.46 -9.02
C ARG A 229 -18.68 48.72 -8.15
N GLU A 230 -17.56 49.02 -7.51
CA GLU A 230 -17.35 50.25 -6.73
C GLU A 230 -16.01 50.88 -7.16
N LEU A 231 -16.08 52.08 -7.75
CA LEU A 231 -14.96 52.77 -8.39
C LEU A 231 -14.24 51.88 -9.45
N ASN A 232 -13.08 51.33 -9.09
CA ASN A 232 -12.23 50.49 -9.92
C ASN A 232 -12.20 49.01 -9.47
N ASP A 233 -12.99 48.66 -8.46
CA ASP A 233 -13.03 47.35 -7.81
C ASP A 233 -14.43 46.72 -7.93
N VAL A 234 -14.57 45.45 -7.55
CA VAL A 234 -15.85 44.70 -7.57
C VAL A 234 -16.03 44.00 -6.21
N LEU A 235 -16.85 44.61 -5.35
CA LEU A 235 -17.01 44.21 -3.95
C LEU A 235 -18.28 43.40 -3.71
N ALA A 236 -18.23 42.53 -2.69
CA ALA A 236 -19.39 41.81 -2.19
C ALA A 236 -20.36 42.76 -1.48
N SER A 237 -21.52 43.02 -2.09
CA SER A 237 -22.59 43.84 -1.54
C SER A 237 -23.76 42.95 -1.13
N TRP A 238 -24.30 43.13 0.07
CA TRP A 238 -25.35 42.27 0.61
C TRP A 238 -26.33 43.03 1.51
N LYS A 239 -27.53 42.46 1.71
CA LYS A 239 -28.57 43.00 2.61
C LYS A 239 -29.45 41.89 3.17
N VAL A 240 -30.09 42.15 4.31
CA VAL A 240 -31.12 41.29 4.90
C VAL A 240 -32.50 41.70 4.36
N VAL A 241 -33.35 40.73 4.06
CA VAL A 241 -34.70 40.91 3.48
C VAL A 241 -35.69 39.98 4.19
N PHE A 242 -36.94 40.45 4.38
CA PHE A 242 -37.98 39.72 5.14
C PHE A 242 -39.16 39.24 4.27
N ASP A 243 -39.08 39.44 2.96
CA ASP A 243 -40.07 38.97 2.01
C ASP A 243 -40.04 37.42 1.86
N PRO A 244 -41.18 36.76 1.66
CA PRO A 244 -41.24 35.31 1.48
C PRO A 244 -40.68 34.87 0.10
N ASN A 245 -40.38 33.56 -0.01
CA ASN A 245 -40.15 32.84 -1.26
C ASN A 245 -39.19 33.53 -2.26
N GLN A 246 -38.08 34.07 -1.74
CA GLN A 246 -37.10 34.78 -2.57
C GLN A 246 -36.37 33.81 -3.52
N VAL A 247 -36.10 34.29 -4.74
CA VAL A 247 -35.38 33.56 -5.79
C VAL A 247 -34.27 34.45 -6.36
N ASP A 248 -33.28 33.85 -7.01
CA ASP A 248 -32.16 34.59 -7.62
C ASP A 248 -32.66 35.42 -8.80
N PHE A 249 -32.24 36.68 -8.90
CA PHE A 249 -32.73 37.62 -9.90
C PHE A 249 -31.63 38.53 -10.45
N LEU A 250 -31.91 39.16 -11.60
CA LEU A 250 -31.05 40.16 -12.22
C LEU A 250 -31.58 41.57 -11.92
N ASP A 251 -30.71 42.50 -11.50
CA ASP A 251 -31.08 43.91 -11.32
C ASP A 251 -31.08 44.72 -12.63
N SER A 252 -31.51 45.98 -12.56
CA SER A 252 -31.57 46.92 -13.70
C SER A 252 -30.21 47.19 -14.35
N ASP A 253 -29.12 46.95 -13.65
CA ASP A 253 -27.75 47.15 -14.13
C ASP A 253 -27.16 45.86 -14.73
N GLY A 254 -27.94 44.77 -14.74
CA GLY A 254 -27.53 43.47 -15.25
C GLY A 254 -26.70 42.63 -14.28
N ARG A 255 -26.80 42.87 -12.95
CA ARG A 255 -26.07 42.09 -11.92
C ARG A 255 -26.98 41.05 -11.27
N TRP A 256 -26.43 39.88 -10.98
CA TRP A 256 -27.13 38.84 -10.21
C TRP A 256 -27.18 39.17 -8.73
N HIS A 257 -28.36 38.99 -8.13
CA HIS A 257 -28.60 38.97 -6.69
C HIS A 257 -28.98 37.54 -6.31
N TYR A 258 -28.16 36.92 -5.46
CA TYR A 258 -28.34 35.55 -4.99
C TYR A 258 -29.05 35.57 -3.63
N CYS A 259 -30.13 34.81 -3.55
CA CYS A 259 -31.09 34.79 -2.45
C CYS A 259 -30.96 33.49 -1.65
N ILE A 260 -30.51 33.62 -0.40
CA ILE A 260 -30.29 32.50 0.54
C ILE A 260 -31.15 32.69 1.80
N PRO A 261 -31.90 31.68 2.25
CA PRO A 261 -32.61 31.75 3.52
C PRO A 261 -31.62 31.62 4.69
N LEU A 262 -31.74 32.50 5.69
CA LEU A 262 -30.98 32.41 6.94
C LEU A 262 -31.81 31.78 8.05
N ALA A 263 -33.07 32.20 8.20
CA ALA A 263 -33.96 31.69 9.25
C ALA A 263 -35.43 31.89 8.91
N HIS A 264 -36.29 31.28 9.71
CA HIS A 264 -37.70 31.64 9.84
C HIS A 264 -38.05 31.89 11.31
N LEU A 265 -38.46 33.13 11.61
CA LEU A 265 -38.96 33.51 12.92
C LEU A 265 -40.39 32.97 13.05
N VAL A 266 -40.58 31.93 13.86
CA VAL A 266 -41.90 31.28 14.04
C VAL A 266 -42.72 32.00 15.09
N SER A 267 -42.07 32.47 16.16
CA SER A 267 -42.68 33.26 17.23
C SER A 267 -41.64 34.16 17.88
N ALA A 268 -42.08 35.03 18.80
CA ALA A 268 -41.19 35.90 19.55
C ALA A 268 -40.02 35.17 20.25
N ASN A 269 -40.16 33.88 20.55
CA ASN A 269 -39.13 33.06 21.22
C ASN A 269 -38.68 31.82 20.42
N GLN A 270 -39.11 31.67 19.15
CA GLN A 270 -38.74 30.53 18.31
C GLN A 270 -38.16 30.98 16.97
N ILE A 271 -36.91 30.59 16.73
CA ILE A 271 -36.17 30.81 15.48
C ILE A 271 -35.85 29.43 14.90
N ASN A 272 -36.32 29.15 13.68
CA ASN A 272 -35.85 28.01 12.90
C ASN A 272 -34.66 28.48 12.06
N ASP A 273 -33.45 28.00 12.33
CA ASP A 273 -32.28 28.25 11.47
C ASP A 273 -32.46 27.49 10.14
N LEU A 274 -32.24 28.18 9.02
CA LEU A 274 -32.40 27.63 7.66
C LEU A 274 -31.08 27.56 6.88
N ARG A 275 -29.96 27.94 7.51
CA ARG A 275 -28.63 27.89 6.90
C ARG A 275 -28.15 26.45 6.74
N THR A 276 -27.64 26.10 5.55
CA THR A 276 -26.80 24.91 5.37
C THR A 276 -25.43 25.16 6.01
N VAL A 277 -25.30 24.84 7.29
CA VAL A 277 -24.05 25.01 8.06
C VAL A 277 -23.11 23.84 7.79
N ALA A 278 -21.86 24.14 7.44
CA ALA A 278 -20.78 23.17 7.41
C ALA A 278 -19.92 23.32 8.70
N PRO A 279 -19.48 22.22 9.34
CA PRO A 279 -18.63 22.28 10.55
C PRO A 279 -17.17 22.58 10.18
N ILE A 280 -16.93 23.70 9.49
CA ILE A 280 -15.62 24.15 9.04
C ILE A 280 -15.04 25.11 10.09
N ASP A 281 -13.92 24.69 10.69
CA ASP A 281 -13.28 25.37 11.82
C ASP A 281 -12.08 26.26 11.44
N GLY A 282 -11.65 26.21 10.18
CA GLY A 282 -10.46 26.88 9.66
C GLY A 282 -10.40 26.80 8.11
N PRO A 283 -9.20 26.80 7.50
CA PRO A 283 -9.04 26.56 6.07
C PRO A 283 -9.71 25.24 5.61
N LEU A 284 -10.30 25.24 4.41
CA LEU A 284 -11.04 24.05 3.94
C LEU A 284 -10.13 22.82 3.75
N VAL A 285 -8.87 23.03 3.35
CA VAL A 285 -7.86 21.96 3.27
C VAL A 285 -7.61 21.32 4.64
N ASP A 286 -7.58 22.11 5.71
CA ASP A 286 -7.43 21.60 7.08
C ASP A 286 -8.71 20.91 7.56
N HIS A 287 -9.91 21.37 7.14
CA HIS A 287 -11.16 20.65 7.41
C HIS A 287 -11.25 19.29 6.70
N PHE A 288 -10.64 19.14 5.52
CA PHE A 288 -10.48 17.84 4.86
C PHE A 288 -9.39 16.98 5.53
N ALA A 289 -8.29 17.58 6.00
CA ALA A 289 -7.20 16.85 6.65
C ALA A 289 -7.51 16.42 8.10
N ALA A 290 -8.28 17.21 8.85
CA ALA A 290 -8.62 16.96 10.26
C ALA A 290 -9.65 15.84 10.47
N LYS A 291 -10.18 15.25 9.39
CA LYS A 291 -11.23 14.23 9.43
C LYS A 291 -10.68 12.82 9.71
N VAL A 292 -10.19 12.63 10.93
CA VAL A 292 -9.94 11.31 11.50
C VAL A 292 -11.27 10.67 11.88
N GLY A 293 -11.83 9.87 10.98
CA GLY A 293 -13.15 9.25 11.15
C GLY A 293 -13.40 8.10 10.18
N HIS A 294 -14.45 7.31 10.44
CA HIS A 294 -14.89 6.25 9.54
C HIS A 294 -15.88 6.80 8.51
N TYR A 295 -15.51 6.74 7.23
CA TYR A 295 -16.35 7.20 6.11
C TYR A 295 -16.79 5.99 5.29
N PRO A 296 -18.11 5.73 5.13
CA PRO A 296 -18.60 4.56 4.41
C PRO A 296 -18.05 4.43 2.98
N ASP A 297 -17.84 5.56 2.31
CA ASP A 297 -17.47 5.63 0.89
C ASP A 297 -15.98 5.94 0.64
N LEU A 298 -15.16 6.14 1.67
CA LEU A 298 -13.70 6.32 1.53
C LEU A 298 -12.93 5.16 2.16
N ARG A 299 -11.98 4.61 1.40
CA ARG A 299 -11.18 3.46 1.85
C ARG A 299 -10.10 3.84 2.86
N SER A 300 -10.35 3.45 4.11
CA SER A 300 -9.35 2.97 5.07
C SER A 300 -8.34 3.98 5.63
N GLY A 301 -8.73 4.65 6.73
CA GLY A 301 -7.80 4.75 7.87
C GLY A 301 -7.46 3.36 8.41
N SER A 302 -6.30 3.18 9.06
CA SER A 302 -5.76 1.87 9.46
C SER A 302 -6.75 1.05 10.31
N ALA A 303 -7.23 -0.07 9.76
CA ALA A 303 -8.15 -0.97 10.45
C ALA A 303 -7.42 -1.77 11.56
N THR A 304 -7.65 -1.41 12.81
CA THR A 304 -7.15 -2.12 14.00
C THR A 304 -7.92 -3.40 14.34
N LYS A 305 -9.04 -3.64 13.65
CA LYS A 305 -9.91 -4.81 13.81
C LYS A 305 -10.72 -5.06 12.53
N LEU A 306 -10.93 -6.34 12.18
CA LEU A 306 -11.88 -6.75 11.15
C LEU A 306 -13.32 -6.50 11.65
N ALA A 307 -14.07 -5.65 10.96
CA ALA A 307 -15.45 -5.28 11.33
C ALA A 307 -16.41 -6.49 11.43
N ASN A 308 -16.10 -7.58 10.73
CA ASN A 308 -16.68 -8.89 10.96
C ASN A 308 -15.52 -9.89 11.12
N ALA A 309 -15.46 -10.60 12.25
CA ALA A 309 -14.47 -11.65 12.47
C ALA A 309 -14.54 -12.75 11.38
N ARG A 310 -13.43 -13.48 11.22
CA ARG A 310 -13.31 -14.58 10.25
C ARG A 310 -12.77 -15.82 10.95
N SER A 311 -13.42 -16.96 10.73
CA SER A 311 -13.02 -18.23 11.34
C SER A 311 -11.87 -18.84 10.54
N ILE A 312 -10.65 -18.78 11.06
CA ILE A 312 -9.47 -19.45 10.49
C ILE A 312 -9.42 -20.87 11.08
N ASN A 313 -9.78 -21.86 10.26
CA ASN A 313 -9.98 -23.26 10.66
C ASN A 313 -10.87 -23.43 11.92
N GLY A 314 -11.96 -22.66 11.99
CA GLY A 314 -12.88 -22.64 13.13
C GLY A 314 -12.52 -21.67 14.27
N VAL A 315 -11.28 -21.18 14.34
CA VAL A 315 -10.86 -20.18 15.35
C VAL A 315 -11.24 -18.79 14.88
N ALA A 316 -12.05 -18.06 15.65
CA ALA A 316 -12.46 -16.70 15.31
C ALA A 316 -11.27 -15.73 15.40
N PHE A 317 -11.00 -15.01 14.32
CA PHE A 317 -9.92 -14.02 14.21
C PHE A 317 -10.46 -12.67 13.74
N ASP A 318 -10.02 -11.59 14.38
CA ASP A 318 -10.38 -10.23 14.04
C ASP A 318 -9.17 -9.27 13.92
N GLY A 319 -7.94 -9.78 14.06
CA GLY A 319 -6.71 -8.99 14.00
C GLY A 319 -6.27 -8.35 15.32
N THR A 320 -7.01 -8.51 16.42
CA THR A 320 -6.65 -7.86 17.70
C THR A 320 -5.65 -8.65 18.56
N GLN A 321 -5.48 -9.95 18.32
CA GLN A 321 -4.56 -10.83 19.04
C GLN A 321 -4.06 -11.96 18.12
N ASP A 322 -2.90 -12.55 18.46
CA ASP A 322 -2.38 -13.76 17.81
C ASP A 322 -3.31 -14.97 18.02
N ILE A 323 -3.33 -15.89 17.06
CA ILE A 323 -4.09 -17.14 17.14
C ILE A 323 -3.20 -18.37 16.95
N THR A 324 -3.55 -19.46 17.64
CA THR A 324 -2.97 -20.80 17.37
C THR A 324 -3.99 -21.64 16.60
N VAL A 325 -3.64 -22.00 15.37
CA VAL A 325 -4.47 -22.86 14.52
C VAL A 325 -3.94 -24.29 14.55
N ARG A 326 -4.75 -25.23 15.02
CA ARG A 326 -4.49 -26.67 14.88
C ARG A 326 -5.27 -27.22 13.68
N ASP A 327 -4.65 -28.13 12.95
CA ASP A 327 -5.27 -28.89 11.88
C ASP A 327 -5.19 -30.38 12.25
N ALA A 328 -6.34 -30.98 12.58
CA ALA A 328 -6.41 -32.37 13.01
C ALA A 328 -6.31 -33.39 11.85
N THR A 329 -6.22 -32.92 10.59
CA THR A 329 -6.20 -33.77 9.40
C THR A 329 -4.79 -34.07 8.87
N LYS A 330 -3.75 -33.55 9.51
CA LYS A 330 -2.36 -33.59 9.01
C LYS A 330 -1.37 -34.03 10.09
N LEU A 331 -0.38 -34.83 9.69
CA LEU A 331 0.74 -35.19 10.56
C LEU A 331 1.82 -34.09 10.60
N PRO A 332 2.54 -33.92 11.72
CA PRO A 332 3.68 -33.02 11.81
C PRO A 332 4.81 -33.38 10.84
N LEU A 333 5.56 -32.37 10.38
CA LEU A 333 6.72 -32.53 9.49
C LEU A 333 7.87 -33.37 10.10
N THR A 334 7.91 -33.50 11.43
CA THR A 334 8.84 -34.38 12.16
C THR A 334 8.39 -35.85 12.22
N GLY A 335 7.25 -36.18 11.61
CA GLY A 335 6.60 -37.49 11.73
C GLY A 335 5.68 -37.59 12.95
N GLY A 336 4.91 -38.67 12.99
CA GLY A 336 3.96 -39.01 14.06
C GLY A 336 3.25 -40.33 13.76
N THR A 337 2.49 -40.85 14.73
CA THR A 337 1.78 -42.12 14.62
C THR A 337 0.39 -41.93 14.00
N MET A 338 0.10 -42.59 12.88
CA MET A 338 -1.27 -42.73 12.39
C MET A 338 -2.00 -43.83 13.18
N ILE A 339 -3.21 -43.55 13.64
CA ILE A 339 -4.05 -44.49 14.40
C ILE A 339 -5.44 -44.49 13.75
N GLY A 340 -5.61 -45.36 12.76
CA GLY A 340 -6.78 -45.45 11.89
C GLY A 340 -6.41 -46.10 10.55
N ASP A 341 -7.40 -46.55 9.80
CA ASP A 341 -7.19 -47.18 8.48
C ASP A 341 -6.81 -46.15 7.41
N VAL A 342 -5.93 -46.55 6.48
CA VAL A 342 -5.46 -45.69 5.37
C VAL A 342 -6.22 -46.04 4.10
N GLU A 343 -7.39 -45.45 3.93
CA GLU A 343 -8.26 -45.67 2.77
C GLU A 343 -7.87 -44.77 1.58
N PHE A 344 -7.33 -45.38 0.52
CA PHE A 344 -6.97 -44.68 -0.72
C PHE A 344 -8.20 -44.46 -1.63
N ALA A 345 -9.15 -43.65 -1.17
CA ALA A 345 -10.37 -43.31 -1.90
C ALA A 345 -10.09 -42.45 -3.16
N ALA A 346 -9.81 -43.10 -4.28
CA ALA A 346 -9.61 -42.46 -5.58
C ALA A 346 -10.97 -42.07 -6.23
N GLU A 347 -11.64 -41.05 -5.68
CA GLU A 347 -13.02 -40.64 -6.06
C GLU A 347 -13.22 -40.24 -7.53
N ASN A 348 -12.16 -40.02 -8.30
CA ASN A 348 -12.27 -39.84 -9.75
C ASN A 348 -11.23 -40.68 -10.50
N TYR A 349 -11.77 -41.63 -11.27
CA TYR A 349 -11.21 -42.25 -12.47
C TYR A 349 -9.68 -42.41 -12.56
N PHE A 350 -9.26 -43.67 -12.69
CA PHE A 350 -8.24 -43.99 -13.70
C PHE A 350 -8.70 -43.40 -15.03
N GLY A 351 -8.07 -42.31 -15.46
CA GLY A 351 -8.31 -41.71 -16.78
C GLY A 351 -7.67 -42.54 -17.89
N SER A 352 -7.51 -41.97 -19.07
CA SER A 352 -6.82 -42.58 -20.23
C SER A 352 -5.29 -42.78 -20.04
N GLY A 353 -4.79 -42.82 -18.80
CA GLY A 353 -3.38 -42.96 -18.45
C GLY A 353 -3.16 -43.61 -17.07
N TRP A 354 -1.92 -43.97 -16.78
CA TRP A 354 -1.54 -44.77 -15.60
C TRP A 354 -1.57 -43.97 -14.30
N ALA A 355 -2.35 -44.44 -13.32
CA ALA A 355 -2.33 -43.93 -11.95
C ALA A 355 -1.28 -44.67 -11.10
N ARG A 356 -0.45 -43.91 -10.40
CA ARG A 356 0.62 -44.44 -9.53
C ARG A 356 0.05 -44.63 -8.12
N GLY A 357 -0.21 -45.86 -7.70
CA GLY A 357 -0.86 -46.16 -6.41
C GLY A 357 0.12 -46.11 -5.23
N LEU A 358 1.22 -46.85 -5.33
CA LEU A 358 2.31 -46.86 -4.34
C LEU A 358 3.66 -46.81 -5.05
N LEU A 359 4.57 -45.97 -4.54
CA LEU A 359 5.89 -45.74 -5.10
C LEU A 359 6.96 -45.93 -4.02
N PHE A 360 7.79 -46.96 -4.19
CA PHE A 360 8.93 -47.22 -3.32
C PHE A 360 10.13 -46.43 -3.82
N THR A 361 10.79 -45.67 -2.93
CA THR A 361 11.97 -44.87 -3.26
C THR A 361 13.13 -45.18 -2.32
N SER A 362 14.36 -44.97 -2.79
CA SER A 362 15.58 -45.00 -2.00
C SER A 362 16.52 -43.91 -2.50
N GLY A 363 17.05 -43.09 -1.59
CA GLY A 363 17.90 -41.93 -1.95
C GLY A 363 17.23 -40.96 -2.93
N GLY A 364 15.91 -40.79 -2.86
CA GLY A 364 15.12 -39.95 -3.77
C GLY A 364 14.87 -40.53 -5.17
N LYS A 365 15.38 -41.74 -5.48
CA LYS A 365 15.11 -42.43 -6.75
C LYS A 365 14.02 -43.48 -6.58
N ALA A 366 13.15 -43.63 -7.57
CA ALA A 366 12.20 -44.74 -7.62
C ALA A 366 12.94 -46.07 -7.80
N VAL A 367 12.49 -47.11 -7.09
CA VAL A 367 13.07 -48.47 -7.15
C VAL A 367 12.03 -49.56 -7.43
N GLY A 368 10.76 -49.30 -7.16
CA GLY A 368 9.64 -50.17 -7.51
C GLY A 368 8.30 -49.49 -7.29
N SER A 369 7.23 -50.02 -7.89
CA SER A 369 5.91 -49.37 -7.84
C SER A 369 4.75 -50.31 -8.16
N ILE A 370 3.60 -50.04 -7.55
CA ILE A 370 2.32 -50.69 -7.83
C ILE A 370 1.32 -49.62 -8.27
N GLY A 371 0.63 -49.83 -9.38
CA GLY A 371 -0.37 -48.89 -9.89
C GLY A 371 -1.24 -49.49 -10.98
N GLY A 372 -2.16 -48.72 -11.52
CA GLY A 372 -3.23 -49.24 -12.35
C GLY A 372 -3.81 -48.26 -13.36
N PHE A 373 -4.73 -48.81 -14.15
CA PHE A 373 -5.48 -48.18 -15.22
C PHE A 373 -6.90 -48.80 -15.21
N GLY A 374 -7.92 -48.10 -15.69
CA GLY A 374 -9.30 -48.55 -15.46
C GLY A 374 -10.40 -47.55 -15.82
N THR A 375 -11.56 -47.77 -15.21
CA THR A 375 -12.69 -46.82 -15.21
C THR A 375 -13.34 -46.83 -13.82
N SER A 376 -14.40 -46.05 -13.62
CA SER A 376 -15.20 -46.05 -12.39
C SER A 376 -15.83 -47.39 -12.03
N ALA A 377 -15.92 -48.35 -12.97
CA ALA A 377 -16.38 -49.72 -12.71
C ALA A 377 -15.30 -50.65 -12.14
N GLY A 378 -14.03 -50.21 -12.12
CA GLY A 378 -12.90 -50.98 -11.57
C GLY A 378 -11.61 -50.83 -12.38
N PHE A 379 -10.54 -51.44 -11.87
CA PHE A 379 -9.28 -51.57 -12.59
C PHE A 379 -9.47 -52.39 -13.88
N GLN A 380 -9.31 -51.77 -15.04
CA GLN A 380 -9.15 -52.49 -16.31
C GLN A 380 -7.76 -53.08 -16.44
N THR A 381 -6.78 -52.56 -15.69
CA THR A 381 -5.43 -53.12 -15.60
C THR A 381 -4.76 -52.79 -14.27
N LEU A 382 -4.11 -53.77 -13.65
CA LEU A 382 -3.20 -53.60 -12.52
C LEU A 382 -1.77 -53.99 -12.95
N PHE A 383 -0.77 -53.26 -12.48
CA PHE A 383 0.63 -53.49 -12.82
C PHE A 383 1.54 -53.38 -11.59
N MET A 384 2.45 -54.34 -11.47
CA MET A 384 3.52 -54.37 -10.47
C MET A 384 4.86 -54.34 -11.21
N GLY A 385 5.64 -53.28 -11.03
CA GLY A 385 6.88 -53.05 -11.78
C GLY A 385 8.07 -52.71 -10.87
N LEU A 386 9.24 -53.21 -11.24
CA LEU A 386 10.52 -52.96 -10.57
C LEU A 386 11.46 -52.14 -11.47
N GLY A 387 12.30 -51.30 -10.86
CA GLY A 387 13.29 -50.47 -11.56
C GLY A 387 13.01 -48.96 -11.55
N ALA A 388 13.90 -48.21 -12.21
CA ALA A 388 13.99 -46.75 -12.11
C ALA A 388 12.76 -45.99 -12.65
N ASP A 389 12.06 -46.52 -13.66
CA ASP A 389 10.65 -46.20 -13.91
C ASP A 389 9.91 -47.47 -14.32
N GLY A 390 9.33 -48.15 -13.31
CA GLY A 390 8.62 -49.41 -13.50
C GLY A 390 7.50 -49.30 -14.54
N TYR A 391 6.78 -48.17 -14.60
CA TYR A 391 5.57 -48.02 -15.42
C TYR A 391 5.81 -48.01 -16.93
N ALA A 392 6.94 -47.46 -17.38
CA ALA A 392 7.28 -47.33 -18.80
C ALA A 392 8.12 -48.50 -19.33
N THR A 393 9.10 -48.99 -18.55
CA THR A 393 10.09 -49.97 -19.02
C THR A 393 10.43 -51.07 -18.00
N GLY A 394 9.65 -51.21 -16.92
CA GLY A 394 9.90 -52.21 -15.89
C GLY A 394 9.59 -53.65 -16.31
N ASN A 395 10.41 -54.59 -15.83
CA ASN A 395 9.99 -55.99 -15.75
C ASN A 395 8.86 -56.11 -14.71
N GLY A 396 7.74 -56.68 -15.11
CA GLY A 396 6.55 -56.75 -14.28
C GLY A 396 5.43 -57.60 -14.88
N VAL A 397 4.38 -57.78 -14.09
CA VAL A 397 3.13 -58.45 -14.50
C VAL A 397 2.04 -57.40 -14.64
N ARG A 398 1.34 -57.42 -15.78
CA ARG A 398 0.24 -56.52 -16.15
C ARG A 398 -1.04 -57.33 -16.33
N VAL A 399 -1.87 -57.38 -15.29
CA VAL A 399 -3.17 -58.09 -15.32
C VAL A 399 -4.22 -57.13 -15.84
N SER A 400 -4.82 -57.38 -17.00
CA SER A 400 -5.94 -56.60 -17.55
C SER A 400 -7.22 -57.42 -17.72
N VAL A 401 -8.33 -56.75 -18.01
CA VAL A 401 -9.61 -57.37 -18.37
C VAL A 401 -9.54 -58.21 -19.65
N ASP A 402 -8.60 -57.89 -20.54
CA ASP A 402 -8.35 -58.62 -21.78
C ASP A 402 -7.35 -59.79 -21.62
N GLY A 403 -6.73 -59.93 -20.44
CA GLY A 403 -5.78 -61.00 -20.12
C GLY A 403 -4.56 -60.55 -19.32
N VAL A 404 -3.59 -61.46 -19.12
CA VAL A 404 -2.34 -61.12 -18.42
C VAL A 404 -1.21 -60.92 -19.43
N ALA A 405 -0.70 -59.70 -19.52
CA ALA A 405 0.52 -59.38 -20.25
C ALA A 405 1.72 -59.38 -19.30
N ILE A 406 2.86 -59.90 -19.76
CA ILE A 406 4.12 -59.94 -19.00
C ILE A 406 5.21 -59.38 -19.89
N THR A 407 5.92 -58.35 -19.41
CA THR A 407 6.92 -57.61 -20.19
C THR A 407 8.32 -58.24 -20.15
N GLY A 408 8.56 -59.17 -19.22
CA GLY A 408 9.79 -59.95 -19.09
C GLY A 408 9.66 -61.40 -19.56
N LEU A 409 10.74 -62.16 -19.45
CA LEU A 409 10.76 -63.58 -19.83
C LEU A 409 9.92 -64.45 -18.87
N LEU A 410 9.04 -65.27 -19.44
CA LEU A 410 8.38 -66.37 -18.75
C LEU A 410 9.30 -67.59 -18.70
N HIS A 411 9.93 -67.84 -17.55
CA HIS A 411 10.74 -69.04 -17.34
C HIS A 411 9.87 -70.25 -16.95
N GLY A 412 9.78 -71.24 -17.84
CA GLY A 412 9.02 -72.48 -17.62
C GLY A 412 8.90 -73.31 -18.90
N ASN A 413 8.24 -74.47 -18.85
CA ASN A 413 8.06 -75.35 -20.01
C ASN A 413 6.88 -74.98 -20.93
N GLY A 414 6.21 -73.85 -20.67
CA GLY A 414 5.10 -73.35 -21.48
C GLY A 414 3.78 -74.14 -21.38
N GLY A 415 3.72 -75.24 -20.64
CA GLY A 415 2.60 -76.20 -20.68
C GLY A 415 1.22 -75.67 -20.26
N GLY A 416 1.14 -74.50 -19.62
CA GLY A 416 -0.10 -73.83 -19.25
C GLY A 416 -0.66 -72.86 -20.30
N LEU A 417 0.06 -72.57 -21.40
CA LEU A 417 -0.35 -71.59 -22.41
C LEU A 417 -1.30 -72.20 -23.46
N VAL A 418 -2.54 -72.46 -23.05
CA VAL A 418 -3.61 -72.94 -23.92
C VAL A 418 -4.35 -71.79 -24.62
N ASN A 419 -4.91 -72.05 -25.81
CA ASN A 419 -5.78 -71.16 -26.59
C ASN A 419 -5.15 -69.88 -27.21
N LEU A 420 -3.92 -69.97 -27.75
CA LEU A 420 -3.35 -68.92 -28.62
C LEU A 420 -4.03 -68.87 -30.01
N ASN A 421 -4.56 -67.71 -30.41
CA ASN A 421 -5.15 -67.47 -31.72
C ASN A 421 -4.10 -66.93 -32.72
N ALA A 422 -3.86 -67.66 -33.82
CA ALA A 422 -2.85 -67.32 -34.82
C ALA A 422 -3.13 -66.01 -35.59
N ASN A 423 -4.40 -65.63 -35.76
CA ASN A 423 -4.78 -64.49 -36.60
C ASN A 423 -4.55 -63.11 -35.94
N ALA A 424 -4.04 -63.08 -34.69
CA ALA A 424 -3.72 -61.86 -33.95
C ALA A 424 -2.22 -61.50 -33.97
N LEU A 425 -1.36 -62.28 -34.64
CA LEU A 425 0.07 -61.95 -34.76
C LEU A 425 0.28 -60.87 -35.84
N THR A 426 0.47 -59.61 -35.43
CA THR A 426 0.88 -58.52 -36.33
C THR A 426 2.28 -58.73 -36.93
N ALA A 427 3.13 -59.49 -36.23
CA ALA A 427 4.38 -60.02 -36.72
C ALA A 427 4.74 -61.32 -35.98
N GLY A 428 5.50 -62.19 -36.62
CA GLY A 428 5.96 -63.47 -36.07
C GLY A 428 5.55 -64.66 -36.93
N SER A 429 6.49 -65.56 -37.21
CA SER A 429 6.24 -66.73 -38.05
C SER A 429 5.56 -67.83 -37.25
N VAL A 430 4.25 -68.03 -37.44
CA VAL A 430 3.60 -69.32 -37.12
C VAL A 430 4.21 -70.37 -38.05
N PRO A 431 4.90 -71.42 -37.55
CA PRO A 431 5.53 -72.40 -38.43
C PRO A 431 4.50 -73.12 -39.28
N ARG A 432 4.76 -73.25 -40.60
CA ARG A 432 3.80 -73.77 -41.59
C ARG A 432 3.20 -75.15 -41.28
N ALA A 433 3.80 -75.90 -40.35
CA ALA A 433 3.34 -77.19 -39.88
C ALA A 433 2.05 -77.14 -39.02
N ARG A 434 1.41 -75.97 -38.82
CA ARG A 434 0.22 -75.82 -37.95
C ARG A 434 -0.97 -75.04 -38.55
N LEU A 435 -1.11 -74.97 -39.88
CA LEU A 435 -2.26 -74.36 -40.57
C LEU A 435 -2.74 -75.22 -41.77
N TYR A 436 -4.06 -75.40 -41.91
CA TYR A 436 -4.70 -76.22 -42.96
C TYR A 436 -6.09 -75.63 -43.34
N GLY A 437 -6.35 -75.26 -44.60
CA GLY A 437 -7.66 -74.72 -45.09
C GLY A 437 -7.60 -73.90 -46.41
N ALA A 438 -8.75 -73.54 -47.03
CA ALA A 438 -8.86 -72.77 -48.31
C ALA A 438 -10.25 -72.05 -48.50
N TYR A 439 -10.34 -70.92 -49.25
CA TYR A 439 -11.52 -69.98 -49.33
C TYR A 439 -11.60 -69.10 -50.64
N ASP A 440 -12.77 -68.52 -51.04
CA ASP A 440 -13.04 -67.79 -52.35
C ASP A 440 -14.36 -66.88 -52.41
N ILE A 441 -14.49 -65.79 -53.26
CA ILE A 441 -15.66 -64.80 -53.44
C ILE A 441 -15.75 -64.05 -54.86
N GLN A 442 -16.91 -63.46 -55.33
CA GLN A 442 -17.31 -63.08 -56.77
C GLN A 442 -18.09 -61.70 -57.10
N VAL A 443 -18.31 -61.26 -58.41
CA VAL A 443 -18.99 -59.99 -58.95
C VAL A 443 -19.52 -60.02 -60.48
N THR A 444 -20.52 -59.20 -61.00
CA THR A 444 -21.04 -58.98 -62.46
C THR A 444 -21.75 -57.58 -62.75
N GLY A 445 -22.36 -57.04 -63.87
CA GLY A 445 -22.68 -57.29 -65.36
C GLY A 445 -23.64 -56.21 -66.09
N ASN A 446 -23.77 -56.05 -67.47
CA ASN A 446 -24.67 -55.09 -68.28
C ASN A 446 -24.63 -55.25 -69.89
N ALA A 447 -25.23 -54.57 -70.93
CA ALA A 447 -26.42 -53.69 -71.36
C ALA A 447 -26.49 -53.30 -72.93
N GLY A 448 -27.59 -52.77 -73.61
CA GLY A 448 -27.52 -52.01 -74.94
C GLY A 448 -28.69 -51.79 -76.03
N SER A 449 -28.58 -50.72 -76.90
CA SER A 449 -29.05 -50.44 -78.35
C SER A 449 -30.33 -49.62 -78.81
N ALA A 450 -30.20 -48.66 -79.79
CA ALA A 450 -31.23 -48.05 -80.73
C ALA A 450 -30.68 -46.90 -81.68
N THR A 451 -31.27 -46.56 -82.87
CA THR A 451 -30.69 -45.55 -83.83
C THR A 451 -31.56 -44.63 -84.77
N ARG A 452 -32.90 -44.69 -84.92
CA ARG A 452 -33.68 -43.70 -85.76
C ARG A 452 -34.93 -43.19 -85.03
N LEU A 453 -35.27 -41.90 -85.19
CA LEU A 453 -36.56 -41.36 -84.74
C LEU A 453 -37.67 -41.65 -85.75
N GLU A 454 -38.73 -42.33 -85.29
CA GLU A 454 -39.91 -42.67 -86.09
C GLU A 454 -40.90 -41.51 -86.25
N THR A 455 -40.70 -40.40 -85.54
CA THR A 455 -41.53 -39.19 -85.65
C THR A 455 -40.65 -37.94 -85.73
N PRO A 456 -40.73 -37.14 -86.80
CA PRO A 456 -40.08 -35.82 -86.89
C PRO A 456 -40.46 -34.88 -85.75
N ARG A 457 -39.60 -33.90 -85.45
CA ARG A 457 -39.77 -32.95 -84.34
C ARG A 457 -39.61 -31.51 -84.82
N LEU A 458 -40.26 -30.57 -84.13
CA LEU A 458 -40.08 -29.14 -84.39
C LEU A 458 -38.84 -28.63 -83.66
N ILE A 459 -37.94 -27.96 -84.38
CA ILE A 459 -36.81 -27.22 -83.84
C ILE A 459 -37.18 -25.73 -83.83
N ASN A 460 -37.41 -25.18 -82.64
CA ASN A 460 -37.87 -23.80 -82.42
C ASN A 460 -39.06 -23.36 -83.32
N GLY A 461 -39.98 -24.29 -83.60
CA GLY A 461 -41.17 -24.07 -84.44
C GLY A 461 -41.10 -24.61 -85.87
N VAL A 462 -39.94 -25.06 -86.36
CA VAL A 462 -39.76 -25.51 -87.76
C VAL A 462 -39.44 -27.02 -87.81
N PRO A 463 -40.08 -27.84 -88.67
CA PRO A 463 -39.89 -29.30 -88.68
C PRO A 463 -38.48 -29.78 -89.08
N PHE A 464 -38.02 -30.87 -88.47
CA PHE A 464 -36.78 -31.58 -88.76
C PHE A 464 -36.92 -33.08 -88.45
N ASP A 465 -36.36 -33.95 -89.30
CA ASP A 465 -36.43 -35.41 -89.21
C ASP A 465 -35.06 -36.12 -89.22
N GLY A 466 -33.96 -35.35 -89.29
CA GLY A 466 -32.60 -35.87 -89.44
C GLY A 466 -32.07 -35.93 -90.87
N THR A 467 -32.85 -35.55 -91.90
CA THR A 467 -32.44 -35.70 -93.31
C THR A 467 -31.80 -34.46 -93.95
N GLN A 468 -32.13 -33.23 -93.52
CA GLN A 468 -31.62 -31.98 -94.13
C GLN A 468 -31.45 -30.83 -93.11
N ASN A 469 -30.55 -29.88 -93.42
CA ASN A 469 -30.18 -28.76 -92.53
C ASN A 469 -31.26 -27.64 -92.46
N ILE A 470 -31.17 -26.80 -91.43
CA ILE A 470 -32.20 -25.80 -91.05
C ILE A 470 -31.57 -24.46 -90.62
N ALA A 471 -32.30 -23.35 -90.72
CA ALA A 471 -31.84 -22.00 -90.34
C ALA A 471 -32.94 -21.19 -89.61
N ILE A 472 -32.57 -20.41 -88.58
CA ILE A 472 -33.51 -19.75 -87.65
C ILE A 472 -32.95 -18.39 -87.22
N GLY A 473 -33.80 -17.36 -87.14
CA GLY A 473 -33.46 -16.01 -86.64
C GLY A 473 -33.70 -15.86 -85.13
N ASP A 474 -32.91 -15.01 -84.45
CA ASP A 474 -32.79 -15.01 -83.00
C ASP A 474 -32.87 -13.60 -82.38
N GLY A 475 -33.90 -13.38 -81.55
CA GLY A 475 -34.12 -12.12 -80.82
C GLY A 475 -33.47 -12.05 -79.43
N SER A 476 -32.66 -13.04 -79.02
CA SER A 476 -32.04 -13.10 -77.70
C SER A 476 -30.70 -12.34 -77.57
N LYS A 477 -30.27 -11.62 -78.61
CA LYS A 477 -28.93 -11.01 -78.71
C LYS A 477 -28.96 -9.47 -78.74
N LEU A 478 -27.91 -8.86 -78.19
CA LEU A 478 -27.77 -7.41 -78.07
C LEU A 478 -27.27 -6.76 -79.39
N PRO A 479 -27.60 -5.48 -79.67
CA PRO A 479 -27.11 -4.77 -80.85
C PRO A 479 -25.61 -4.45 -80.78
N LEU A 480 -24.89 -4.72 -81.88
CA LEU A 480 -23.43 -4.53 -81.99
C LEU A 480 -22.97 -3.06 -81.95
N SER A 481 -23.87 -2.09 -82.14
CA SER A 481 -23.59 -0.65 -82.15
C SER A 481 -23.72 0.04 -80.79
N GLY A 482 -24.12 -0.70 -79.75
CA GLY A 482 -24.61 -0.11 -78.50
C GLY A 482 -26.03 0.47 -78.62
N GLY A 483 -26.69 0.66 -77.48
CA GLY A 483 -28.05 1.18 -77.40
C GLY A 483 -28.58 1.24 -75.96
N MET A 484 -29.63 2.04 -75.74
CA MET A 484 -30.26 2.17 -74.42
C MET A 484 -31.18 0.97 -74.14
N LEU A 485 -30.83 0.16 -73.13
CA LEU A 485 -31.67 -0.94 -72.67
C LEU A 485 -32.75 -0.40 -71.73
N THR A 486 -34.02 -0.51 -72.15
CA THR A 486 -35.20 -0.04 -71.41
C THR A 486 -35.79 -1.11 -70.47
N GLY A 487 -35.27 -2.34 -70.53
CA GLY A 487 -35.63 -3.45 -69.65
C GLY A 487 -34.43 -3.95 -68.83
N GLY A 488 -34.70 -4.62 -67.71
CA GLY A 488 -33.65 -5.12 -66.82
C GLY A 488 -32.89 -6.32 -67.40
N VAL A 489 -31.56 -6.20 -67.49
CA VAL A 489 -30.66 -7.29 -67.90
C VAL A 489 -30.60 -8.36 -66.82
N ARG A 490 -30.78 -9.63 -67.21
CA ARG A 490 -30.63 -10.81 -66.32
C ARG A 490 -29.68 -11.82 -66.97
N PHE A 491 -28.58 -12.11 -66.30
CA PHE A 491 -27.64 -13.17 -66.69
C PHE A 491 -28.13 -14.50 -66.11
N ASN A 492 -28.34 -15.51 -66.95
CA ASN A 492 -28.76 -16.84 -66.52
C ASN A 492 -27.53 -17.75 -66.32
N VAL A 493 -27.39 -18.37 -65.16
CA VAL A 493 -26.07 -18.80 -64.63
C VAL A 493 -25.90 -20.32 -64.43
N PRO A 494 -25.55 -21.05 -65.50
CA PRO A 494 -24.76 -22.28 -65.35
C PRO A 494 -23.29 -22.12 -65.79
N MET A 495 -23.01 -21.33 -66.83
CA MET A 495 -21.72 -21.33 -67.54
C MET A 495 -20.69 -20.29 -67.04
N ILE A 496 -21.11 -19.35 -66.18
CA ILE A 496 -20.27 -18.25 -65.66
C ILE A 496 -19.55 -18.67 -64.33
N GLY A 497 -19.85 -19.87 -63.83
CA GLY A 497 -19.25 -20.42 -62.60
C GLY A 497 -18.01 -21.30 -62.86
N GLY A 498 -17.16 -21.47 -61.83
CA GLY A 498 -15.99 -22.35 -61.86
C GLY A 498 -15.28 -22.40 -60.51
N SER A 499 -14.14 -23.09 -60.41
CA SER A 499 -13.34 -23.15 -59.18
C SER A 499 -12.86 -21.76 -58.72
N PHE A 500 -12.80 -21.52 -57.40
CA PHE A 500 -12.44 -20.21 -56.82
C PHE A 500 -11.04 -19.74 -57.23
N VAL A 501 -10.08 -20.66 -57.30
CA VAL A 501 -8.68 -20.35 -57.62
C VAL A 501 -8.47 -19.97 -59.10
N SER A 502 -9.19 -20.61 -60.02
CA SER A 502 -9.12 -20.36 -61.48
C SER A 502 -9.90 -19.11 -61.93
N TRP A 503 -10.06 -18.10 -61.08
CA TRP A 503 -10.98 -16.99 -61.33
C TRP A 503 -10.66 -16.18 -62.60
N GLN A 504 -9.39 -16.15 -63.00
CA GLN A 504 -8.87 -15.45 -64.18
C GLN A 504 -9.24 -16.14 -65.51
N GLU A 505 -9.55 -17.43 -65.46
CA GLU A 505 -9.82 -18.29 -66.63
C GLU A 505 -11.32 -18.50 -66.87
N ARG A 506 -12.18 -18.00 -65.97
CA ARG A 506 -13.63 -18.13 -66.05
C ARG A 506 -14.23 -17.19 -67.09
N GLN A 507 -15.30 -17.63 -67.75
CA GLN A 507 -16.22 -16.72 -68.43
C GLN A 507 -16.88 -15.79 -67.41
N THR A 508 -16.92 -14.49 -67.70
CA THR A 508 -17.52 -13.48 -66.83
C THR A 508 -18.95 -13.14 -67.26
N ALA A 509 -19.79 -12.64 -66.35
CA ALA A 509 -21.11 -12.10 -66.72
C ALA A 509 -20.98 -10.75 -67.47
N ILE A 510 -19.99 -9.95 -67.09
CA ILE A 510 -19.63 -8.67 -67.69
C ILE A 510 -18.10 -8.61 -67.72
N GLN A 511 -17.52 -8.54 -68.92
CA GLN A 511 -16.11 -8.19 -69.11
C GLN A 511 -15.99 -6.71 -69.42
N ILE A 512 -14.93 -6.07 -68.93
CA ILE A 512 -14.59 -4.68 -69.22
C ILE A 512 -13.12 -4.68 -69.63
N ASP A 513 -12.86 -4.51 -70.92
CA ASP A 513 -11.51 -4.47 -71.44
C ASP A 513 -10.85 -3.14 -71.05
N CYS A 514 -9.76 -3.23 -70.29
CA CYS A 514 -9.07 -2.08 -69.68
C CYS A 514 -7.66 -1.88 -70.31
N PRO A 515 -7.55 -1.52 -71.61
CA PRO A 515 -6.29 -1.62 -72.36
C PRO A 515 -5.18 -0.62 -71.99
N ALA A 516 -5.45 0.39 -71.15
CA ALA A 516 -4.48 1.43 -70.80
C ALA A 516 -4.29 1.55 -69.28
N ASN A 517 -3.09 1.21 -68.79
CA ASN A 517 -2.79 1.16 -67.36
C ASN A 517 -2.95 2.51 -66.62
N GLY A 518 -2.85 3.62 -67.34
CA GLY A 518 -3.03 4.98 -66.82
C GLY A 518 -4.49 5.47 -66.73
N ALA A 519 -5.46 4.67 -67.16
CA ALA A 519 -6.88 5.02 -67.12
C ALA A 519 -7.64 4.19 -66.06
N ALA A 520 -8.59 4.82 -65.37
CA ALA A 520 -9.59 4.15 -64.56
C ALA A 520 -10.85 3.90 -65.39
N TYR A 521 -11.48 2.74 -65.19
CA TYR A 521 -12.63 2.28 -65.98
C TYR A 521 -13.84 2.07 -65.07
N SER A 522 -14.95 2.78 -65.32
CA SER A 522 -16.18 2.62 -64.53
C SER A 522 -16.87 1.29 -64.85
N VAL A 523 -17.11 0.48 -63.81
CA VAL A 523 -17.90 -0.76 -63.88
C VAL A 523 -19.39 -0.46 -63.87
N TRP A 524 -19.82 0.46 -63.00
CA TRP A 524 -21.17 1.03 -62.97
C TRP A 524 -21.15 2.41 -62.32
N LYS A 525 -22.14 3.24 -62.66
CA LYS A 525 -22.24 4.63 -62.17
C LYS A 525 -23.70 5.04 -62.01
N GLY A 526 -24.15 5.18 -60.76
CA GLY A 526 -25.49 5.67 -60.42
C GLY A 526 -25.51 7.20 -60.42
N THR A 527 -26.29 7.80 -61.31
CA THR A 527 -26.38 9.26 -61.47
C THR A 527 -27.81 9.74 -61.32
N ASN A 528 -28.06 10.67 -60.41
CA ASN A 528 -29.27 11.48 -60.47
C ASN A 528 -28.98 12.65 -61.43
N TRP A 529 -29.42 12.51 -62.68
CA TRP A 529 -29.17 13.51 -63.72
C TRP A 529 -29.79 14.85 -63.32
N SER A 530 -29.04 15.94 -63.56
CA SER A 530 -29.31 17.30 -63.05
C SER A 530 -29.03 17.55 -61.55
N GLU A 531 -28.62 16.55 -60.76
CA GLU A 531 -28.11 16.77 -59.38
C GLU A 531 -26.65 16.34 -59.20
N ARG A 532 -26.39 15.03 -59.14
CA ARG A 532 -25.08 14.47 -58.75
C ARG A 532 -24.96 12.97 -59.09
N HIS A 533 -23.72 12.50 -59.16
CA HIS A 533 -23.44 11.07 -59.00
C HIS A 533 -23.73 10.64 -57.55
N LEU A 534 -24.39 9.50 -57.39
CA LEU A 534 -24.79 8.93 -56.10
C LEU A 534 -23.72 7.95 -55.61
N ALA A 535 -23.30 7.04 -56.48
CA ALA A 535 -22.18 6.14 -56.27
C ALA A 535 -21.63 5.63 -57.62
N ALA A 536 -20.39 5.16 -57.62
CA ALA A 536 -19.78 4.46 -58.75
C ALA A 536 -18.82 3.39 -58.23
N MET A 537 -18.55 2.38 -59.05
CA MET A 537 -17.46 1.44 -58.83
C MET A 537 -16.55 1.45 -60.05
N GLU A 538 -15.24 1.60 -59.84
CA GLU A 538 -14.25 1.73 -60.91
C GLU A 538 -13.07 0.78 -60.65
N VAL A 539 -12.43 0.34 -61.73
CA VAL A 539 -11.20 -0.47 -61.68
C VAL A 539 -10.04 0.33 -62.26
N TYR A 540 -8.87 0.25 -61.63
CA TYR A 540 -7.69 0.99 -62.04
C TYR A 540 -6.44 0.12 -61.90
N ALA A 541 -5.59 0.09 -62.94
CA ALA A 541 -4.37 -0.72 -62.94
C ALA A 541 -3.21 -0.10 -62.13
N GLY A 542 -3.37 1.09 -61.54
CA GLY A 542 -2.32 1.74 -60.76
C GLY A 542 -1.26 2.49 -61.59
N GLY A 543 -1.50 2.73 -62.89
CA GLY A 543 -0.66 3.55 -63.75
C GLY A 543 0.36 2.79 -64.60
N THR A 544 0.82 1.61 -64.17
CA THR A 544 1.81 0.79 -64.90
C THR A 544 1.41 -0.69 -64.86
N SER A 545 2.01 -1.52 -65.72
CA SER A 545 1.80 -2.98 -65.72
C SER A 545 2.27 -3.68 -64.44
N ASN A 546 3.09 -3.00 -63.64
CA ASN A 546 3.75 -3.54 -62.44
C ASN A 546 3.18 -2.91 -61.16
N SER A 547 2.22 -1.99 -61.30
CA SER A 547 1.53 -1.35 -60.19
C SER A 547 0.52 -2.30 -59.57
N VAL A 548 0.20 -2.12 -58.29
CA VAL A 548 -0.89 -2.86 -57.65
C VAL A 548 -2.23 -2.35 -58.21
N PRO A 549 -3.06 -3.21 -58.83
CA PRO A 549 -4.38 -2.81 -59.32
C PRO A 549 -5.33 -2.58 -58.14
N SER A 550 -6.38 -1.78 -58.34
CA SER A 550 -7.38 -1.52 -57.31
C SER A 550 -8.80 -1.47 -57.84
N VAL A 551 -9.74 -1.81 -56.95
CA VAL A 551 -11.18 -1.58 -57.11
C VAL A 551 -11.56 -0.46 -56.16
N VAL A 552 -12.13 0.61 -56.70
CA VAL A 552 -12.54 1.79 -55.94
C VAL A 552 -14.06 1.92 -55.97
N MET A 553 -14.67 2.06 -54.79
CA MET A 553 -16.05 2.49 -54.66
C MET A 553 -16.09 3.96 -54.23
N HIS A 554 -16.81 4.74 -55.02
CA HIS A 554 -17.07 6.16 -54.82
C HIS A 554 -18.50 6.32 -54.31
N VAL A 555 -18.71 7.13 -53.28
CA VAL A 555 -20.03 7.40 -52.70
C VAL A 555 -20.17 8.91 -52.46
N GLY A 556 -21.24 9.49 -52.99
CA GLY A 556 -21.39 10.95 -53.12
C GLY A 556 -20.24 11.56 -53.92
N GLY A 557 -19.81 12.77 -53.54
CA GLY A 557 -18.66 13.46 -54.14
C GLY A 557 -17.28 12.93 -53.71
N THR A 558 -17.21 11.78 -53.03
CA THR A 558 -15.95 11.28 -52.45
C THR A 558 -15.09 10.58 -53.50
N VAL A 559 -13.98 11.21 -53.87
CA VAL A 559 -13.07 10.78 -54.97
C VAL A 559 -12.51 9.36 -54.78
N ALA A 560 -12.46 8.83 -53.56
CA ALA A 560 -12.37 7.39 -53.27
C ALA A 560 -12.85 7.18 -51.83
N ALA A 561 -13.93 6.43 -51.60
CA ALA A 561 -14.49 6.22 -50.26
C ALA A 561 -14.03 4.90 -49.64
N PHE A 562 -13.94 3.85 -50.47
CA PHE A 562 -13.59 2.48 -50.08
C PHE A 562 -12.74 1.88 -51.23
N ILE A 563 -11.53 1.43 -50.92
CA ILE A 563 -10.58 0.89 -51.90
C ILE A 563 -10.13 -0.49 -51.44
N LEU A 564 -10.18 -1.49 -52.31
CA LEU A 564 -9.37 -2.70 -52.17
C LEU A 564 -8.27 -2.68 -53.22
N ASP A 565 -7.03 -2.95 -52.80
CA ASP A 565 -5.90 -3.16 -53.70
C ASP A 565 -5.58 -4.65 -53.90
N GLY A 566 -4.82 -4.97 -54.96
CA GLY A 566 -4.34 -6.31 -55.27
C GLY A 566 -3.31 -6.88 -54.30
N SER A 567 -2.88 -6.12 -53.28
CA SER A 567 -2.10 -6.62 -52.13
C SER A 567 -3.00 -7.00 -50.95
N GLY A 568 -4.32 -6.80 -51.05
CA GLY A 568 -5.30 -7.13 -50.02
C GLY A 568 -5.53 -6.02 -48.99
N HIS A 569 -4.97 -4.82 -49.18
CA HIS A 569 -5.24 -3.70 -48.27
C HIS A 569 -6.64 -3.13 -48.52
N LEU A 570 -7.36 -2.87 -47.43
CA LEU A 570 -8.58 -2.08 -47.43
C LEU A 570 -8.25 -0.65 -46.94
N SER A 571 -8.51 0.35 -47.78
CA SER A 571 -8.43 1.77 -47.40
C SER A 571 -9.81 2.40 -47.39
N ILE A 572 -10.12 3.14 -46.31
CA ILE A 572 -11.41 3.81 -46.10
C ILE A 572 -11.16 5.31 -45.89
N LYS A 573 -11.77 6.15 -46.72
CA LYS A 573 -11.67 7.61 -46.61
C LYS A 573 -12.83 8.18 -45.79
N GLY A 574 -12.81 7.89 -44.49
CA GLY A 574 -13.83 8.29 -43.53
C GLY A 574 -13.66 7.55 -42.20
N SER A 575 -14.69 7.58 -41.36
CA SER A 575 -14.74 6.81 -40.11
C SER A 575 -15.39 5.44 -40.32
N TYR A 576 -14.79 4.39 -39.76
CA TYR A 576 -15.50 3.13 -39.51
C TYR A 576 -16.43 3.28 -38.31
N PHE A 577 -17.63 2.70 -38.37
CA PHE A 577 -18.62 2.72 -37.30
C PHE A 577 -19.15 1.30 -37.05
N GLY A 578 -18.79 0.72 -35.91
CA GLY A 578 -19.06 -0.68 -35.55
C GLY A 578 -18.29 -1.07 -34.28
N ASP A 579 -18.50 -2.28 -33.77
CA ASP A 579 -17.90 -2.73 -32.50
C ASP A 579 -16.39 -3.06 -32.57
N GLY A 580 -15.84 -3.26 -33.77
CA GLY A 580 -14.46 -3.67 -33.99
C GLY A 580 -14.10 -5.07 -33.45
N GLY A 581 -15.09 -5.88 -33.06
CA GLY A 581 -14.91 -7.21 -32.48
C GLY A 581 -14.34 -8.21 -33.51
N GLN A 582 -14.77 -8.09 -34.76
CA GLN A 582 -14.27 -8.89 -35.89
C GLN A 582 -12.87 -8.45 -36.38
N LEU A 583 -12.33 -7.32 -35.90
CA LEU A 583 -10.98 -6.83 -36.25
C LEU A 583 -9.93 -7.52 -35.36
N THR A 584 -9.80 -8.84 -35.54
CA THR A 584 -8.94 -9.73 -34.74
C THR A 584 -7.48 -9.75 -35.18
N GLY A 585 -7.20 -9.44 -36.47
CA GLY A 585 -5.84 -9.38 -37.03
C GLY A 585 -5.04 -8.11 -36.73
N LEU A 586 -5.58 -7.16 -35.94
CA LEU A 586 -4.91 -5.91 -35.61
C LEU A 586 -3.79 -6.14 -34.57
N ASN A 587 -2.55 -6.31 -35.05
CA ASN A 587 -1.36 -6.38 -34.22
C ASN A 587 -1.05 -5.01 -33.59
N ALA A 588 -0.92 -4.96 -32.26
CA ALA A 588 -0.59 -3.73 -31.52
C ALA A 588 0.73 -3.08 -31.97
N ASN A 589 1.71 -3.88 -32.42
CA ASN A 589 3.00 -3.39 -32.93
C ASN A 589 2.88 -2.63 -34.27
N ALA A 590 1.71 -2.65 -34.91
CA ALA A 590 1.41 -1.89 -36.13
C ALA A 590 0.65 -0.58 -35.87
N LEU A 591 0.32 -0.25 -34.61
CA LEU A 591 -0.28 1.05 -34.24
C LEU A 591 0.81 2.04 -33.83
N THR A 592 1.23 2.91 -34.76
CA THR A 592 2.21 3.99 -34.48
C THR A 592 1.66 5.07 -33.53
N LEU A 593 0.33 5.21 -33.43
CA LEU A 593 -0.37 6.12 -32.53
C LEU A 593 -1.81 5.62 -32.27
N GLY A 594 -2.36 5.88 -31.08
CA GLY A 594 -3.78 5.65 -30.78
C GLY A 594 -4.07 5.25 -29.33
N THR A 595 -5.36 5.23 -28.98
CA THR A 595 -5.85 4.82 -27.65
C THR A 595 -6.59 3.47 -27.76
N LEU A 596 -6.11 2.44 -27.06
CA LEU A 596 -6.77 1.13 -27.03
C LEU A 596 -7.82 1.07 -25.91
N PRO A 597 -9.07 0.63 -26.17
CA PRO A 597 -10.07 0.42 -25.13
C PRO A 597 -9.61 -0.63 -24.09
N LYS A 598 -9.85 -0.36 -22.81
CA LYS A 598 -9.39 -1.18 -21.65
C LYS A 598 -9.67 -2.69 -21.80
N ALA A 599 -10.76 -3.07 -22.47
CA ALA A 599 -11.13 -4.47 -22.68
C ALA A 599 -10.23 -5.24 -23.68
N ARG A 600 -9.38 -4.57 -24.46
CA ARG A 600 -8.45 -5.20 -25.43
C ARG A 600 -7.06 -5.51 -24.84
N LEU A 601 -6.82 -5.23 -23.56
CA LEU A 601 -5.55 -5.49 -22.85
C LEU A 601 -5.69 -6.62 -21.81
N SER A 602 -6.06 -7.82 -22.27
CA SER A 602 -6.15 -9.03 -21.45
C SER A 602 -4.88 -9.88 -21.57
N GLY A 603 -3.87 -9.60 -20.75
CA GLY A 603 -2.60 -10.32 -20.75
C GLY A 603 -1.54 -9.69 -19.84
N THR A 604 -0.35 -10.30 -19.80
CA THR A 604 0.85 -9.72 -19.19
C THR A 604 1.59 -8.91 -20.25
N TYR A 605 1.91 -7.65 -19.94
CA TYR A 605 2.59 -6.73 -20.87
C TYR A 605 3.77 -6.06 -20.16
N ASP A 606 4.92 -6.03 -20.82
CA ASP A 606 6.15 -5.44 -20.30
C ASP A 606 6.20 -3.94 -20.66
N ILE A 607 5.36 -3.14 -19.98
CA ILE A 607 5.13 -1.71 -20.26
C ILE A 607 5.45 -0.84 -19.05
N ALA A 608 6.05 0.33 -19.28
CA ALA A 608 6.37 1.29 -18.24
C ALA A 608 5.09 1.98 -17.70
N VAL A 609 4.61 1.53 -16.54
CA VAL A 609 3.47 2.15 -15.84
C VAL A 609 3.96 3.34 -15.01
N SER A 610 3.48 4.55 -15.33
CA SER A 610 3.86 5.80 -14.67
C SER A 610 3.20 6.06 -13.30
N GLY A 611 2.81 4.98 -12.59
CA GLY A 611 2.13 5.05 -11.29
C GLY A 611 2.18 3.72 -10.54
N ASN A 612 1.94 3.76 -9.22
CA ASN A 612 2.09 2.60 -8.35
C ASN A 612 1.03 1.51 -8.63
N ALA A 613 1.48 0.30 -8.95
CA ALA A 613 0.60 -0.83 -9.21
C ALA A 613 -0.08 -1.34 -7.93
N ALA A 614 -1.42 -1.42 -7.93
CA ALA A 614 -2.24 -1.83 -6.79
C ALA A 614 -2.08 -3.30 -6.36
N THR A 615 -1.26 -4.09 -7.06
CA THR A 615 -1.00 -5.51 -6.83
C THR A 615 0.49 -5.83 -6.64
N ALA A 616 1.31 -4.82 -6.30
CA ALA A 616 2.75 -5.00 -6.09
C ALA A 616 3.05 -5.88 -4.87
N THR A 617 3.47 -7.13 -5.12
CA THR A 617 3.87 -8.12 -4.09
C THR A 617 5.32 -7.98 -3.64
N LYS A 618 6.09 -7.04 -4.22
CA LYS A 618 7.51 -6.82 -3.94
C LYS A 618 7.87 -5.33 -4.12
N LEU A 619 8.73 -4.81 -3.25
CA LEU A 619 9.37 -3.50 -3.41
C LEU A 619 10.43 -3.55 -4.51
N ALA A 620 10.33 -2.65 -5.49
CA ALA A 620 11.30 -2.52 -6.60
C ALA A 620 12.74 -2.19 -6.15
N SER A 621 12.91 -1.71 -4.92
CA SER A 621 14.22 -1.61 -4.25
C SER A 621 14.04 -2.01 -2.79
N PRO A 622 14.65 -3.12 -2.32
CA PRO A 622 14.59 -3.53 -0.92
C PRO A 622 15.09 -2.42 0.02
N ARG A 623 14.47 -2.31 1.19
CA ARG A 623 14.84 -1.34 2.23
C ARG A 623 15.47 -2.05 3.42
N LEU A 624 16.51 -1.45 4.01
CA LEU A 624 17.11 -1.99 5.22
C LEU A 624 16.27 -1.60 6.44
N ILE A 625 15.77 -2.59 7.18
CA ILE A 625 15.12 -2.40 8.48
C ILE A 625 16.07 -2.99 9.53
N ASN A 626 16.62 -2.13 10.39
CA ASN A 626 17.70 -2.49 11.32
C ASN A 626 18.87 -3.25 10.66
N GLY A 627 19.27 -2.83 9.45
CA GLY A 627 20.33 -3.47 8.65
C GLY A 627 19.90 -4.71 7.84
N VAL A 628 18.71 -5.28 8.08
CA VAL A 628 18.20 -6.45 7.34
C VAL A 628 17.39 -6.00 6.12
N ALA A 629 17.66 -6.55 4.95
CA ALA A 629 16.97 -6.18 3.71
C ALA A 629 15.53 -6.75 3.67
N PHE A 630 14.55 -5.87 3.44
CA PHE A 630 13.14 -6.18 3.33
C PHE A 630 12.59 -5.74 1.98
N ASP A 631 11.84 -6.63 1.30
CA ASP A 631 11.19 -6.33 0.03
C ASP A 631 9.68 -6.63 0.00
N GLY A 632 9.08 -7.04 1.12
CA GLY A 632 7.66 -7.37 1.22
C GLY A 632 7.24 -8.76 0.76
N THR A 633 8.15 -9.57 0.19
CA THR A 633 7.79 -10.92 -0.32
C THR A 633 7.66 -11.99 0.77
N ALA A 634 8.24 -11.76 1.96
CA ALA A 634 8.21 -12.66 3.10
C ALA A 634 8.29 -11.88 4.41
N ASN A 635 7.98 -12.54 5.54
CA ASN A 635 8.13 -11.95 6.87
C ASN A 635 9.61 -11.64 7.16
N ILE A 636 9.87 -10.48 7.78
CA ILE A 636 11.22 -10.11 8.24
C ILE A 636 11.44 -10.52 9.70
N ALA A 637 12.55 -11.19 9.97
CA ALA A 637 13.07 -11.40 11.31
C ALA A 637 14.10 -10.30 11.65
N ILE A 638 13.94 -9.65 12.81
CA ILE A 638 14.86 -8.63 13.31
C ILE A 638 15.39 -9.10 14.65
N ALA A 639 16.72 -9.21 14.77
CA ALA A 639 17.37 -9.44 16.04
C ALA A 639 17.57 -8.10 16.77
N ASP A 640 17.21 -8.06 18.05
CA ASP A 640 17.53 -6.96 18.97
C ASP A 640 18.44 -7.53 20.07
N ASN A 641 19.73 -7.24 19.97
CA ASN A 641 20.76 -7.72 20.89
C ASN A 641 20.89 -6.86 22.16
N SER A 642 20.02 -5.85 22.35
CA SER A 642 20.00 -5.00 23.55
C SER A 642 19.08 -5.49 24.67
N LYS A 643 18.34 -6.60 24.45
CA LYS A 643 17.24 -7.04 25.33
C LYS A 643 17.29 -8.54 25.64
N LEU A 644 16.78 -8.90 26.83
CA LEU A 644 16.57 -10.29 27.23
C LEU A 644 15.18 -10.79 26.79
N PRO A 645 15.00 -12.09 26.47
CA PRO A 645 13.70 -12.63 26.08
C PRO A 645 12.66 -12.60 27.22
N LEU A 646 11.49 -12.01 26.97
CA LEU A 646 10.39 -11.91 27.94
C LEU A 646 9.78 -13.26 28.34
N SER A 647 9.94 -14.29 27.50
CA SER A 647 9.53 -15.67 27.76
C SER A 647 10.56 -16.50 28.56
N GLY A 648 11.70 -15.90 28.92
CA GLY A 648 12.87 -16.64 29.39
C GLY A 648 13.63 -17.35 28.25
N GLY A 649 14.82 -17.85 28.59
CA GLY A 649 15.72 -18.54 27.66
C GLY A 649 17.05 -18.92 28.33
N LEU A 650 17.86 -19.75 27.66
CA LEU A 650 19.18 -20.14 28.17
C LEU A 650 20.22 -19.06 27.85
N LEU A 651 20.76 -18.41 28.87
CA LEU A 651 21.92 -17.53 28.74
C LEU A 651 23.21 -18.37 28.68
N THR A 652 23.83 -18.40 27.51
CA THR A 652 25.03 -19.23 27.21
C THR A 652 26.36 -18.50 27.41
N GLY A 653 26.35 -17.31 28.02
CA GLY A 653 27.53 -16.50 28.30
C GLY A 653 27.46 -15.82 29.67
N THR A 654 28.58 -15.28 30.13
CA THR A 654 28.71 -14.64 31.45
C THR A 654 27.82 -13.40 31.57
N VAL A 655 26.93 -13.40 32.55
CA VAL A 655 26.21 -12.20 32.98
C VAL A 655 27.11 -11.40 33.92
N THR A 656 27.46 -10.19 33.52
CA THR A 656 28.25 -9.25 34.33
C THR A 656 27.38 -8.05 34.72
N TYR A 657 27.28 -7.77 36.01
CA TYR A 657 26.63 -6.57 36.54
C TYR A 657 27.71 -5.53 36.85
N ASP A 658 27.53 -4.29 36.40
CA ASP A 658 28.48 -3.20 36.64
C ASP A 658 28.00 -2.33 37.82
N PHE A 659 28.58 -2.58 39.00
CA PHE A 659 28.17 -2.00 40.28
C PHE A 659 28.60 -0.55 40.61
N PRO A 660 29.52 0.16 39.91
CA PRO A 660 29.98 1.49 40.33
C PRO A 660 28.87 2.54 40.50
N SER A 661 27.83 2.48 39.67
CA SER A 661 26.65 3.36 39.75
C SER A 661 25.67 3.01 40.89
N MET A 662 25.87 1.87 41.54
CA MET A 662 25.02 1.32 42.62
C MET A 662 25.66 1.47 44.02
N ALA A 663 26.86 2.07 44.08
CA ALA A 663 27.62 2.27 45.31
C ALA A 663 27.09 3.46 46.14
N GLY A 664 27.24 3.39 47.47
CA GLY A 664 26.79 4.44 48.39
C GLY A 664 27.19 4.18 49.85
N GLY A 665 26.92 5.15 50.73
CA GLY A 665 27.22 5.08 52.17
C GLY A 665 26.48 3.95 52.88
N PHE A 666 27.18 3.18 53.73
CA PHE A 666 26.68 1.90 54.30
C PHE A 666 25.29 1.99 54.96
N VAL A 667 25.00 3.10 55.64
CA VAL A 667 23.70 3.34 56.31
C VAL A 667 22.52 3.54 55.34
N ASP A 668 22.76 4.00 54.11
CA ASP A 668 21.73 4.43 53.16
C ASP A 668 21.12 3.29 52.34
N TRP A 669 21.32 2.04 52.76
CA TRP A 669 20.98 0.84 51.98
C TRP A 669 19.51 0.73 51.55
N ARG A 670 18.58 1.37 52.28
CA ARG A 670 17.14 1.37 51.98
C ARG A 670 16.74 2.27 50.79
N ALA A 671 17.64 3.12 50.31
CA ALA A 671 17.37 4.13 49.28
C ALA A 671 18.15 3.89 47.97
N ARG A 672 18.66 2.67 47.75
CA ARG A 672 19.45 2.30 46.57
C ARG A 672 18.72 1.29 45.70
N GLU A 673 18.94 1.40 44.39
CA GLU A 673 18.58 0.34 43.46
C GLU A 673 19.44 -0.92 43.73
N PRO A 674 18.84 -2.12 43.81
CA PRO A 674 19.57 -3.38 43.98
C PRO A 674 19.99 -3.97 42.62
N ALA A 675 21.15 -4.61 42.56
CA ALA A 675 21.60 -5.32 41.34
C ALA A 675 20.69 -6.51 40.96
N MET A 676 19.97 -7.08 41.93
CA MET A 676 18.89 -8.05 41.74
C MET A 676 17.79 -7.75 42.76
N GLN A 677 16.59 -7.37 42.30
CA GLN A 677 15.41 -7.20 43.16
C GLN A 677 14.55 -8.46 43.16
N ILE A 678 14.10 -8.89 44.34
CA ILE A 678 13.17 -10.01 44.50
C ILE A 678 11.93 -9.50 45.21
N ASN A 679 10.87 -9.29 44.43
CA ASN A 679 9.62 -8.72 44.90
C ASN A 679 8.71 -9.79 45.49
N SER A 680 8.68 -9.85 46.83
CA SER A 680 7.76 -10.69 47.59
C SER A 680 6.32 -10.23 47.37
N THR A 681 5.54 -10.97 46.58
CA THR A 681 4.13 -10.67 46.27
C THR A 681 3.15 -11.09 47.37
N ASN A 682 3.58 -11.92 48.32
CA ASN A 682 2.81 -12.28 49.53
C ASN A 682 3.74 -12.69 50.68
N ASN A 683 3.28 -12.56 51.93
CA ASN A 683 4.10 -12.89 53.12
C ASN A 683 4.18 -14.40 53.42
N GLY A 684 3.40 -15.24 52.73
CA GLY A 684 3.34 -16.69 52.95
C GLY A 684 4.40 -17.50 52.21
N SER A 685 5.02 -16.92 51.17
CA SER A 685 5.93 -17.63 50.26
C SER A 685 7.40 -17.37 50.59
N ALA A 686 8.23 -18.40 50.52
CA ALA A 686 9.68 -18.23 50.41
C ALA A 686 10.06 -18.00 48.93
N TYR A 687 11.02 -17.11 48.69
CA TYR A 687 11.49 -16.74 47.35
C TYR A 687 12.96 -17.12 47.19
N LEU A 688 13.20 -18.00 46.23
CA LEU A 688 14.52 -18.53 45.87
C LEU A 688 15.35 -17.46 45.15
N ILE A 689 16.49 -17.08 45.73
CA ILE A 689 17.40 -16.06 45.15
C ILE A 689 18.28 -16.68 44.07
N TRP A 690 18.92 -17.80 44.40
CA TRP A 690 19.76 -18.56 43.48
C TRP A 690 19.77 -20.03 43.88
N LYS A 691 20.03 -20.91 42.91
CA LYS A 691 20.09 -22.35 43.11
C LYS A 691 21.22 -22.95 42.27
N ALA A 692 22.14 -23.63 42.92
CA ALA A 692 23.13 -24.48 42.27
C ALA A 692 22.63 -25.93 42.25
N THR A 693 22.56 -26.52 41.07
CA THR A 693 22.18 -27.92 40.83
C THR A 693 23.12 -28.54 39.82
N ASN A 694 23.47 -29.83 40.00
CA ASN A 694 23.76 -30.63 38.81
C ASN A 694 22.41 -31.16 38.30
N TRP A 695 22.02 -30.77 37.09
CA TRP A 695 20.67 -31.05 36.56
C TRP A 695 20.44 -32.57 36.50
N ALA A 696 19.26 -33.01 36.94
CA ALA A 696 18.85 -34.41 37.11
C ALA A 696 19.60 -35.25 38.18
N GLU A 697 20.70 -34.78 38.79
CA GLU A 697 21.39 -35.52 39.86
C GLU A 697 21.02 -35.07 41.27
N ARG A 698 21.35 -33.82 41.64
CA ARG A 698 21.22 -33.34 43.04
C ARG A 698 21.20 -31.82 43.17
N HIS A 699 20.62 -31.37 44.28
CA HIS A 699 20.84 -30.02 44.77
C HIS A 699 22.28 -29.87 45.29
N LEU A 700 22.90 -28.72 45.04
CA LEU A 700 24.21 -28.37 45.56
C LEU A 700 24.06 -27.36 46.71
N ALA A 701 23.43 -26.21 46.43
CA ALA A 701 23.05 -25.22 47.43
C ALA A 701 21.98 -24.25 46.90
N SER A 702 21.21 -23.65 47.81
CA SER A 702 20.36 -22.49 47.52
C SER A 702 20.47 -21.42 48.61
N MET A 703 20.06 -20.20 48.24
CA MET A 703 19.74 -19.14 49.18
C MET A 703 18.29 -18.71 48.94
N ASP A 704 17.50 -18.73 50.00
CA ASP A 704 16.07 -18.47 49.99
C ASP A 704 15.76 -17.35 50.99
N VAL A 705 14.88 -16.42 50.63
CA VAL A 705 14.38 -15.37 51.54
C VAL A 705 12.91 -15.55 51.82
N TRP A 706 12.54 -15.43 53.08
CA TRP A 706 11.17 -15.65 53.54
C TRP A 706 10.72 -14.53 54.48
N SER A 707 9.58 -13.92 54.16
CA SER A 707 8.90 -12.86 54.90
C SER A 707 8.11 -13.37 56.12
N GLY A 708 8.44 -14.56 56.63
CA GLY A 708 8.02 -15.07 57.94
C GLY A 708 6.60 -15.61 58.05
N GLY A 709 5.77 -15.58 57.01
CA GLY A 709 4.40 -16.10 57.05
C GLY A 709 3.34 -15.13 57.58
N GLY A 710 3.67 -13.88 57.87
CA GLY A 710 2.75 -12.89 58.44
C GLY A 710 3.33 -11.47 58.46
N SER A 711 2.67 -10.55 59.15
CA SER A 711 3.17 -9.17 59.38
C SER A 711 3.99 -9.01 60.66
N ASN A 712 3.95 -10.02 61.55
CA ASN A 712 4.46 -9.97 62.92
C ASN A 712 5.56 -11.02 63.16
N THR A 713 6.02 -11.69 62.11
CA THR A 713 7.03 -12.74 62.15
C THR A 713 8.30 -12.27 61.44
N PRO A 714 9.49 -12.52 62.01
CA PRO A 714 10.74 -11.94 61.51
C PRO A 714 11.05 -12.43 60.10
N ALA A 715 11.58 -11.54 59.26
CA ALA A 715 12.14 -11.94 57.97
C ALA A 715 13.36 -12.85 58.17
N ASN A 716 13.56 -13.83 57.27
CA ASN A 716 14.65 -14.80 57.33
C ASN A 716 15.40 -14.89 56.00
N VAL A 717 16.73 -14.93 56.08
CA VAL A 717 17.61 -15.43 55.02
C VAL A 717 18.01 -16.86 55.38
N VAL A 718 17.80 -17.80 54.47
CA VAL A 718 18.00 -19.22 54.70
C VAL A 718 18.97 -19.77 53.65
N PHE A 719 20.05 -20.41 54.09
CA PHE A 719 21.01 -21.07 53.21
C PHE A 719 20.87 -22.59 53.36
N HIS A 720 20.55 -23.26 52.26
CA HIS A 720 20.45 -24.72 52.18
C HIS A 720 21.64 -25.30 51.42
N VAL A 721 22.16 -26.45 51.85
CA VAL A 721 23.26 -27.16 51.18
C VAL A 721 22.89 -28.64 51.03
N GLY A 722 22.98 -29.15 49.80
CA GLY A 722 22.55 -30.51 49.46
C GLY A 722 21.04 -30.72 49.59
N ASN A 723 20.65 -31.96 49.91
CA ASN A 723 19.26 -32.42 49.96
C ASN A 723 18.65 -32.44 51.39
N THR A 724 19.26 -31.77 52.37
CA THR A 724 18.81 -31.81 53.78
C THR A 724 17.97 -30.60 54.16
N ASN A 725 17.06 -30.78 55.13
CA ASN A 725 16.34 -29.68 55.79
C ASN A 725 17.25 -28.84 56.71
N ASN A 726 18.53 -29.19 56.81
CA ASN A 726 19.51 -28.50 57.61
C ASN A 726 19.88 -27.17 56.93
N ALA A 727 19.61 -26.07 57.61
CA ALA A 727 19.89 -24.73 57.11
C ALA A 727 20.73 -23.91 58.10
N LEU A 728 21.44 -22.95 57.53
CA LEU A 728 21.91 -21.77 58.24
C LEU A 728 20.82 -20.70 58.07
N THR A 729 20.19 -20.26 59.16
CA THR A 729 19.17 -19.21 59.12
C THR A 729 19.66 -17.96 59.83
N ILE A 730 19.59 -16.82 59.15
CA ILE A 730 19.76 -15.50 59.74
C ILE A 730 18.38 -14.86 59.81
N SER A 731 17.94 -14.53 61.02
CA SER A 731 16.64 -13.90 61.27
C SER A 731 16.79 -12.39 61.50
N GLU A 732 15.71 -11.66 61.25
CA GLU A 732 15.55 -10.26 61.65
C GLU A 732 15.80 -10.10 63.17
N GLY A 733 16.48 -9.01 63.55
CA GLY A 733 17.11 -8.87 64.87
C GLY A 733 18.52 -9.46 64.96
N GLY A 734 18.97 -10.23 63.96
CA GLY A 734 20.35 -10.73 63.84
C GLY A 734 20.61 -12.08 64.49
N ASN A 735 19.59 -12.82 64.90
CA ASN A 735 19.79 -14.14 65.53
C ASN A 735 20.18 -15.18 64.48
N LEU A 736 21.24 -15.94 64.79
CA LEU A 736 21.78 -17.02 63.97
C LEU A 736 21.27 -18.37 64.48
N ASN A 737 20.62 -19.14 63.61
CA ASN A 737 20.28 -20.54 63.87
C ASN A 737 21.09 -21.46 62.95
N ILE A 738 21.66 -22.53 63.52
CA ILE A 738 22.48 -23.52 62.81
C ILE A 738 21.85 -24.88 63.06
N VAL A 739 21.17 -25.44 62.06
CA VAL A 739 20.63 -26.81 62.14
C VAL A 739 21.75 -27.81 61.82
N GLY A 740 22.68 -27.97 62.76
CA GLY A 740 23.87 -28.82 62.61
C GLY A 740 25.00 -28.43 63.57
N THR A 741 26.20 -28.96 63.33
CA THR A 741 27.37 -28.71 64.17
C THR A 741 28.10 -27.43 63.78
N TYR A 742 28.27 -26.48 64.71
CA TYR A 742 29.23 -25.39 64.55
C TYR A 742 30.64 -25.88 64.87
N SER A 743 31.57 -25.71 63.93
CA SER A 743 32.95 -26.21 63.99
C SER A 743 34.00 -25.08 63.91
N GLY A 744 33.81 -24.02 64.70
CA GLY A 744 34.73 -22.88 64.81
C GLY A 744 35.14 -22.58 66.26
N ASP A 745 36.01 -21.58 66.44
CA ASP A 745 36.41 -21.10 67.76
C ASP A 745 35.25 -20.35 68.46
N GLY A 746 34.64 -21.03 69.43
CA GLY A 746 33.55 -20.49 70.25
C GLY A 746 33.94 -19.28 71.12
N SER A 747 35.22 -18.91 71.23
CA SER A 747 35.65 -17.70 71.97
C SER A 747 35.00 -16.41 71.42
N ARG A 748 34.58 -16.42 70.16
CA ARG A 748 33.96 -15.30 69.45
C ARG A 748 32.43 -15.29 69.50
N LEU A 749 31.80 -16.30 70.10
CA LEU A 749 30.35 -16.35 70.31
C LEU A 749 29.99 -15.61 71.61
N THR A 750 29.91 -14.28 71.53
CA THR A 750 29.42 -13.42 72.62
C THR A 750 27.90 -13.52 72.77
N ASN A 751 27.38 -13.24 73.97
CA ASN A 751 25.95 -13.25 74.31
C ASN A 751 25.23 -14.62 74.16
N LEU A 752 25.97 -15.73 74.23
CA LEU A 752 25.35 -17.04 74.47
C LEU A 752 24.58 -17.03 75.80
N PRO A 753 23.39 -17.68 75.89
CA PRO A 753 22.61 -17.73 77.13
C PRO A 753 23.39 -18.44 78.25
N GLN A 754 23.22 -17.94 79.49
CA GLN A 754 23.86 -18.51 80.67
C GLN A 754 23.38 -19.95 80.90
N ALA A 755 24.32 -20.90 80.97
CA ALA A 755 24.01 -22.32 81.04
C ALA A 755 23.21 -22.70 82.31
N THR A 756 22.08 -23.39 82.11
CA THR A 756 21.34 -24.10 83.16
C THR A 756 21.68 -25.60 83.15
N ALA A 757 21.20 -26.34 84.15
CA ALA A 757 21.46 -27.79 84.25
C ALA A 757 20.79 -28.61 83.13
N ASP A 758 19.78 -28.05 82.46
CA ASP A 758 18.91 -28.73 81.50
C ASP A 758 19.48 -28.79 80.07
N VAL A 759 20.70 -28.28 79.85
CA VAL A 759 21.33 -28.18 78.52
C VAL A 759 22.61 -29.06 78.44
N PRO A 760 22.52 -30.27 77.85
CA PRO A 760 23.69 -31.14 77.69
C PRO A 760 24.78 -30.53 76.80
N GLY A 761 26.03 -30.57 77.26
CA GLY A 761 27.22 -30.20 76.47
C GLY A 761 27.94 -28.92 76.90
N ALA A 762 27.40 -28.15 77.85
CA ALA A 762 28.11 -26.98 78.38
C ALA A 762 29.31 -27.37 79.27
N VAL A 763 30.45 -26.69 79.08
CA VAL A 763 31.64 -26.80 79.94
C VAL A 763 31.59 -25.72 81.01
N LEU A 764 31.36 -26.13 82.26
CA LEU A 764 31.30 -25.22 83.40
C LEU A 764 32.71 -24.74 83.79
N LYS A 765 32.86 -23.44 84.05
CA LYS A 765 34.16 -22.85 84.44
C LYS A 765 34.53 -23.26 85.88
N ASN A 766 35.66 -23.94 86.01
CA ASN A 766 36.27 -24.30 87.30
C ASN A 766 36.62 -23.05 88.12
N THR A 767 36.54 -23.14 89.45
CA THR A 767 36.82 -22.04 90.38
C THR A 767 38.00 -22.35 91.28
N ALA A 768 38.72 -21.34 91.76
CA ALA A 768 39.90 -21.53 92.59
C ALA A 768 40.23 -20.32 93.48
N SER A 769 40.92 -20.58 94.59
CA SER A 769 41.67 -19.60 95.36
C SER A 769 43.15 -19.98 95.32
N LEU A 770 43.95 -19.28 94.51
CA LEU A 770 45.37 -19.59 94.27
C LEU A 770 46.30 -18.99 95.34
N SER A 771 45.90 -19.12 96.60
CA SER A 771 46.67 -18.72 97.79
C SER A 771 47.70 -19.79 98.17
N PRO A 772 48.76 -19.47 98.96
CA PRO A 772 49.69 -20.45 99.52
C PRO A 772 49.00 -21.57 100.31
N ASN A 773 47.88 -21.27 100.97
CA ASN A 773 46.92 -22.25 101.47
C ASN A 773 45.64 -22.10 100.61
N GLY A 774 45.54 -22.90 99.56
CA GLY A 774 44.63 -22.65 98.43
C GLY A 774 43.76 -23.83 98.06
N TRP A 775 42.88 -23.62 97.08
CA TRP A 775 42.00 -24.66 96.55
C TRP A 775 41.62 -24.42 95.09
N TRP A 776 41.24 -25.49 94.42
CA TRP A 776 40.67 -25.52 93.08
C TRP A 776 39.49 -26.49 93.05
N LYS A 777 38.40 -26.14 92.37
CA LYS A 777 37.20 -26.96 92.24
C LYS A 777 36.81 -27.12 90.77
N CYS A 778 36.69 -28.37 90.34
CA CYS A 778 36.05 -28.75 89.10
C CYS A 778 34.56 -28.41 89.15
N ALA A 779 34.09 -27.53 88.28
CA ALA A 779 32.68 -27.18 88.21
C ALA A 779 31.84 -28.28 87.54
N GLN A 780 32.44 -29.10 86.66
CA GLN A 780 31.76 -30.19 85.96
C GLN A 780 31.53 -31.44 86.83
N THR A 781 32.49 -31.78 87.71
CA THR A 781 32.46 -33.03 88.49
C THR A 781 32.38 -32.83 90.00
N GLY A 782 32.42 -31.58 90.48
CA GLY A 782 32.47 -31.26 91.90
C GLY A 782 33.82 -31.51 92.59
N LEU A 783 34.76 -32.20 91.94
CA LEU A 783 36.08 -32.56 92.47
C LEU A 783 36.85 -31.32 92.94
N ILE A 784 37.23 -31.31 94.22
CA ILE A 784 38.05 -30.28 94.85
C ILE A 784 39.47 -30.82 95.08
N ARG A 785 40.48 -30.00 94.78
CA ARG A 785 41.83 -30.11 95.31
C ARG A 785 42.10 -28.93 96.24
N GLN A 786 42.80 -29.18 97.34
CA GLN A 786 43.23 -28.15 98.30
C GLN A 786 44.68 -28.39 98.67
N TRP A 787 45.43 -27.35 98.95
CA TRP A 787 46.85 -27.44 99.28
C TRP A 787 47.24 -26.41 100.34
N GLY A 788 48.39 -26.61 100.97
CA GLY A 788 48.91 -25.66 101.93
C GLY A 788 50.27 -26.00 102.49
N LEU A 789 50.72 -25.13 103.40
CA LEU A 789 51.93 -25.29 104.20
C LEU A 789 51.54 -25.27 105.68
N THR A 790 52.14 -26.15 106.48
CA THR A 790 51.91 -26.16 107.92
C THR A 790 53.10 -26.71 108.69
N LEU A 791 53.25 -26.31 109.95
CA LEU A 791 54.25 -26.87 110.84
C LEU A 791 53.80 -28.26 111.32
N GLY A 792 54.68 -29.25 111.20
CA GLY A 792 54.54 -30.56 111.81
C GLY A 792 54.66 -30.50 113.32
N ALA A 793 53.87 -31.33 114.02
CA ALA A 793 53.93 -31.44 115.47
C ALA A 793 54.63 -32.73 115.89
N SER A 794 55.66 -32.59 116.72
CA SER A 794 56.32 -33.71 117.41
C SER A 794 55.30 -34.47 118.28
N ASP A 795 55.19 -35.78 118.04
CA ASP A 795 54.53 -36.82 118.83
C ASP A 795 53.07 -36.58 119.29
N LYS A 796 52.38 -35.57 118.75
CA LYS A 796 50.97 -35.28 119.03
C LYS A 796 50.17 -35.00 117.76
N VAL A 797 49.05 -35.70 117.64
CA VAL A 797 47.97 -35.39 116.68
C VAL A 797 47.54 -33.95 116.93
N THR A 798 47.72 -33.07 115.94
CA THR A 798 47.25 -31.68 116.01
C THR A 798 46.51 -31.34 114.73
N HIS A 799 45.25 -30.94 114.87
CA HIS A 799 44.38 -30.73 113.72
C HIS A 799 44.74 -29.44 112.95
N ARG A 800 44.49 -29.44 111.65
CA ARG A 800 44.61 -28.31 110.73
C ARG A 800 43.33 -28.27 109.90
N SER A 801 42.85 -27.06 109.58
CA SER A 801 41.67 -26.89 108.74
C SER A 801 42.03 -26.81 107.26
N PHE A 802 41.21 -27.39 106.40
CA PHE A 802 41.26 -27.13 104.97
C PHE A 802 40.77 -25.70 104.65
N PRO A 803 41.30 -25.03 103.60
CA PRO A 803 40.84 -23.72 103.14
C PRO A 803 39.33 -23.61 102.88
N ILE A 804 38.69 -24.69 102.41
CA ILE A 804 37.24 -24.87 102.39
C ILE A 804 36.86 -26.27 102.89
N ALA A 805 35.64 -26.46 103.36
CA ALA A 805 35.11 -27.79 103.64
C ALA A 805 34.95 -28.58 102.33
N PHE A 806 35.34 -29.86 102.33
CA PHE A 806 34.90 -30.81 101.30
C PHE A 806 33.39 -31.11 101.50
N PRO A 807 32.50 -30.80 100.54
CA PRO A 807 31.05 -30.94 100.75
C PRO A 807 30.60 -32.34 101.13
N ASN A 808 31.21 -33.38 100.55
CA ASN A 808 30.86 -34.78 100.78
C ASN A 808 31.95 -35.53 101.54
N ARG A 809 33.20 -35.51 101.04
CA ARG A 809 34.35 -36.16 101.69
C ARG A 809 35.70 -35.75 101.09
N CYS A 810 36.72 -35.71 101.95
CA CYS A 810 38.10 -35.91 101.52
C CYS A 810 38.29 -37.39 101.10
N VAL A 811 38.98 -37.65 99.99
CA VAL A 811 39.27 -39.01 99.48
C VAL A 811 40.77 -39.34 99.50
N SER A 812 41.63 -38.33 99.42
CA SER A 812 43.09 -38.48 99.49
C SER A 812 43.71 -37.28 100.20
N LEU A 813 44.79 -37.54 100.94
CA LEU A 813 45.63 -36.55 101.60
C LEU A 813 47.07 -37.03 101.46
N VAL A 814 47.96 -36.18 100.98
CA VAL A 814 49.39 -36.43 100.80
C VAL A 814 50.15 -35.29 101.46
N ALA A 815 51.29 -35.58 102.09
CA ALA A 815 52.15 -34.55 102.67
C ALA A 815 53.64 -34.83 102.40
N SER A 816 54.40 -33.77 102.18
CA SER A 816 55.82 -33.77 101.80
C SER A 816 56.56 -32.71 102.62
N ARG A 817 57.73 -33.03 103.17
CA ARG A 817 58.56 -32.06 103.90
C ARG A 817 59.10 -31.00 102.92
N THR A 818 59.22 -29.74 103.37
CA THR A 818 59.85 -28.66 102.58
C THR A 818 61.27 -28.33 103.03
N SER A 819 61.69 -28.82 104.20
CA SER A 819 63.03 -28.69 104.76
C SER A 819 63.98 -29.82 104.32
N VAL A 820 65.30 -29.57 104.45
CA VAL A 820 66.36 -30.55 104.22
C VAL A 820 67.24 -30.62 105.46
N PHE A 821 66.95 -31.56 106.35
CA PHE A 821 67.74 -31.84 107.55
C PHE A 821 68.18 -33.32 107.61
N TYR A 822 69.15 -33.56 108.49
CA TYR A 822 70.09 -34.69 108.48
C TYR A 822 69.47 -36.11 108.47
N ASP A 823 70.20 -37.01 107.78
CA ASP A 823 70.35 -38.49 107.81
C ASP A 823 69.42 -39.46 108.58
N ASP A 824 68.28 -39.04 109.12
CA ASP A 824 67.35 -39.91 109.86
C ASP A 824 66.51 -40.82 108.93
N VAL A 825 67.10 -41.97 108.61
CA VAL A 825 66.51 -43.08 107.84
C VAL A 825 65.34 -43.82 108.54
N LEU A 826 64.90 -43.38 109.73
CA LEU A 826 63.80 -44.00 110.48
C LEU A 826 62.52 -43.13 110.54
N THR A 827 62.52 -41.91 109.98
CA THR A 827 61.36 -41.01 110.07
C THR A 827 60.53 -40.88 108.79
N GLY A 828 59.23 -41.16 108.89
CA GLY A 828 58.23 -40.85 107.87
C GLY A 828 57.56 -39.48 108.07
N THR A 829 56.61 -39.17 107.20
CA THR A 829 55.56 -38.16 107.44
C THR A 829 54.22 -38.89 107.37
N ASN A 830 53.41 -38.81 108.43
CA ASN A 830 52.14 -39.54 108.51
C ASN A 830 50.94 -38.57 108.45
N THR A 831 49.91 -38.94 107.71
CA THR A 831 48.77 -38.08 107.36
C THR A 831 47.45 -38.74 107.71
N LEU A 832 46.61 -38.04 108.47
CA LEU A 832 45.27 -38.50 108.84
C LEU A 832 44.21 -37.50 108.36
N ILE A 833 43.26 -37.99 107.56
CA ILE A 833 42.00 -37.27 107.29
C ILE A 833 41.16 -37.39 108.56
N VAL A 834 40.78 -36.25 109.15
CA VAL A 834 40.04 -36.20 110.44
C VAL A 834 38.56 -35.94 110.21
N SER A 835 38.24 -35.06 109.26
CA SER A 835 36.87 -34.74 108.84
C SER A 835 36.86 -34.10 107.44
N ASN A 836 35.68 -33.67 106.99
CA ASN A 836 35.53 -32.87 105.78
C ASN A 836 36.13 -31.45 105.90
N THR A 837 36.38 -30.97 107.12
CA THR A 837 36.96 -29.65 107.40
C THR A 837 38.41 -29.73 107.88
N GLN A 838 38.87 -30.89 108.36
CA GLN A 838 40.15 -31.01 109.07
C GLN A 838 40.96 -32.26 108.72
N PHE A 839 42.27 -32.12 108.88
CA PHE A 839 43.27 -33.18 108.79
C PHE A 839 44.29 -33.05 109.93
N SER A 840 45.19 -34.02 110.05
CA SER A 840 46.39 -33.95 110.90
C SER A 840 47.58 -34.44 110.09
N VAL A 841 48.75 -33.82 110.32
CA VAL A 841 50.03 -34.28 109.78
C VAL A 841 51.03 -34.39 110.92
N ILE A 842 51.76 -35.51 110.95
CA ILE A 842 52.73 -35.84 111.97
C ILE A 842 54.08 -36.07 111.28
N SER A 843 55.01 -35.18 111.57
CA SER A 843 56.45 -35.42 111.47
C SER A 843 56.90 -36.18 112.73
N GLY A 844 57.96 -36.98 112.64
CA GLY A 844 58.46 -37.82 113.75
C GLY A 844 58.96 -37.06 115.00
N PRO A 845 59.64 -37.77 115.93
CA PRO A 845 60.06 -37.24 117.23
C PRO A 845 61.22 -36.24 117.10
N PHE A 846 60.90 -35.03 116.62
CA PHE A 846 61.85 -33.97 116.33
C PHE A 846 61.89 -32.91 117.43
N ASN A 847 63.09 -32.40 117.71
CA ASN A 847 63.35 -31.30 118.64
C ASN A 847 63.03 -29.90 118.04
N SER A 848 62.47 -29.85 116.84
CA SER A 848 62.09 -28.63 116.11
C SER A 848 60.88 -28.93 115.20
N PRO A 849 59.93 -28.00 115.03
CA PRO A 849 58.84 -28.16 114.07
C PRO A 849 59.34 -27.95 112.63
N ASP A 850 59.18 -28.97 111.78
CA ASP A 850 59.41 -28.88 110.33
C ASP A 850 58.23 -28.23 109.60
N GLU A 851 58.48 -27.54 108.49
CA GLU A 851 57.42 -27.16 107.56
C GLU A 851 57.10 -28.30 106.57
N ILE A 852 55.81 -28.51 106.34
CA ILE A 852 55.26 -29.59 105.55
C ILE A 852 54.25 -29.02 104.56
N TYR A 853 54.50 -29.26 103.26
CA TYR A 853 53.50 -29.09 102.21
C TYR A 853 52.50 -30.25 102.27
N TRP A 854 51.22 -29.95 102.07
CA TRP A 854 50.18 -30.96 102.00
C TRP A 854 49.25 -30.65 100.82
N GLU A 855 48.72 -31.71 100.20
CA GLU A 855 47.66 -31.63 99.18
C GLU A 855 46.57 -32.66 99.50
N ALA A 856 45.32 -32.22 99.42
CA ALA A 856 44.13 -33.01 99.69
C ALA A 856 43.18 -32.98 98.49
N THR A 857 42.60 -34.13 98.15
CA THR A 857 41.59 -34.27 97.09
C THR A 857 40.29 -34.82 97.68
N GLY A 858 39.15 -34.31 97.23
CA GLY A 858 37.82 -34.68 97.71
C GLY A 858 36.71 -34.11 96.82
N TYR A 859 35.47 -34.15 97.29
CA TYR A 859 34.28 -33.56 96.65
C TYR A 859 33.17 -33.33 97.68
#